data_AF-A0A3S3RVX0-F1
#
_entry.id   AF-A0A3S3RVX0-F1
#
_cell.length_a   1.000
_cell.length_b   1.000
_cell.length_c   1.000
_cell.angle_alpha   90.00
_cell.angle_beta   90.00
_cell.angle_gamma   90.00
#
_symmetry.space_group_name_H-M   'P 1'
#
loop_
_entity.id
_entity.type
_entity.pdbx_description
1 polymer ?
#
loop_
_entity_poly.entity_id
_entity_poly.type
_entity_poly.pdbx_seq_one_letter_code
_entity_poly.pdbx_strand_id
1 'polypeptide(L)'
;MLMKILLLIISILIWIGHSSANFKSLDGNNWIVFNEDLNITVKAQVPGGIYTDLYRAGILKQYLLRKNNDIAYRWVAYHDWTYTKQFQISSKLIEKRGVYLIAYGLDSVSQIFVNGKYVGNSSNMFVRYKFDIKPFIAPGKNTITIKFFSPVQYAKHQSRNQMKYYPIPPLYPPSVQEGESHQNFIRKMQCSFSWDWGPAYPSVGIWKSIGIEANDFPIIRDLMAHTIKTMDHKWILNITAVVETPTIQLFQSNINIYFQNNLILRQKLVIHTHPLLSQEANFLIPVREEVKLWWPNGAGYLTENGYQNFDRTLYDLRAELVSEPNLQITSIKTVKIGFRTIELIQRNLTSDSLSFYFSINGYPIFMKGSNLIPIEIFPELVNKQSTQRLLQAAKDANINMLRVWGGGIYENDYFYDFADEMGILIWQDFMFAVALYPSNAEFLSSVALETEQQIRRLQHHSSIAVWAGNNENEAAIAGHWWNGQVDMRRYRKEYATDYVKLYINTIREVVMREDPSRPFVSSSPSNGLETEKSKWLAPDPQDPRFGDVHFYSYTADSWDWTNFPSAKFVSEFGFQSFPSINTFLQAFSSNDLTYPLSEAISKRQHQVNGNQYVEKLIKQHFRLPINGSLQRFRDFIYLSQINQAMSIKTETEFYRRNRNFTTEGYGATMGALYWQLNDVWQAPTWSSIEYGGKWKILHYYVKNMFAPILISPLINSENNVQISFINDAMNFVYLRLQILIYKFNSFSAVLKEELIVSCDRLSVAVVYEKPLLQILKQANCSRNECFLRVVYSNLKGTYVGENFLMFSTPKDFSGLKSSHFSIKNVTFENKLVDKRFYYNINVETNALSLFVWFDYTPFSYLKGHFSDNGFFVYQPSFNVGFISEVNYTTEFLHDNIFIYSFSNIF
;
A
#
# COMPACT_ATOMS: atom_id res chain seq x y z
N MET A 1 -9.09 -28.64 49.13
CA MET A 1 -8.24 -27.44 49.27
C MET A 1 -6.79 -27.72 48.90
N LEU A 2 -6.17 -28.80 49.39
CA LEU A 2 -4.80 -29.20 49.01
C LEU A 2 -4.59 -29.42 47.49
N MET A 3 -5.58 -29.95 46.76
CA MET A 3 -5.46 -30.16 45.31
C MET A 3 -5.45 -28.85 44.49
N LYS A 4 -6.11 -27.79 45.00
CA LYS A 4 -6.05 -26.44 44.40
C LYS A 4 -4.74 -25.73 44.72
N ILE A 5 -4.14 -25.99 45.88
CA ILE A 5 -2.83 -25.46 46.26
C ILE A 5 -1.72 -26.17 45.47
N LEU A 6 -1.83 -27.48 45.20
CA LEU A 6 -0.89 -28.21 44.35
C LEU A 6 -0.96 -27.75 42.88
N LEU A 7 -2.15 -27.48 42.35
CA LEU A 7 -2.34 -26.88 41.02
C LEU A 7 -1.84 -25.43 40.95
N LEU A 8 -1.94 -24.65 42.04
CA LEU A 8 -1.38 -23.30 42.13
C LEU A 8 0.15 -23.33 42.21
N ILE A 9 0.73 -24.30 42.93
CA ILE A 9 2.19 -24.47 43.04
C ILE A 9 2.77 -25.01 41.73
N ILE A 10 2.05 -25.90 41.02
CA ILE A 10 2.46 -26.37 39.67
C ILE A 10 2.32 -25.25 38.63
N SER A 11 1.32 -24.37 38.72
CA SER A 11 1.19 -23.22 37.82
C SER A 11 2.17 -22.07 38.14
N ILE A 12 2.60 -21.92 39.40
CA ILE A 12 3.64 -20.97 39.81
C ILE A 12 5.05 -21.51 39.50
N LEU A 13 5.27 -22.84 39.52
CA LEU A 13 6.54 -23.46 39.11
C LEU A 13 6.71 -23.55 37.58
N ILE A 14 5.65 -23.43 36.78
CA ILE A 14 5.74 -23.24 35.31
C ILE A 14 6.13 -21.78 34.96
N TRP A 15 6.17 -20.87 35.94
CA TRP A 15 6.50 -19.45 35.76
C TRP A 15 7.89 -19.04 36.25
N ILE A 16 8.81 -20.00 36.44
CA ILE A 16 10.20 -19.72 36.81
C ILE A 16 11.13 -20.40 35.80
N GLY A 17 11.69 -19.58 34.89
CA GLY A 17 12.75 -20.00 33.97
C GLY A 17 12.42 -19.95 32.47
N HIS A 18 11.57 -19.02 32.02
CA HIS A 18 11.56 -18.65 30.61
C HIS A 18 12.90 -17.96 30.26
N SER A 19 13.84 -18.72 29.73
CA SER A 19 15.03 -18.18 29.06
C SER A 19 14.77 -18.25 27.56
N SER A 20 13.81 -17.48 27.08
CA SER A 20 13.91 -16.91 25.74
C SER A 20 15.23 -16.12 25.70
N ALA A 21 15.92 -16.08 24.56
CA ALA A 21 17.06 -15.19 24.33
C ALA A 21 16.93 -13.89 25.12
N ASN A 22 17.91 -13.53 25.96
CA ASN A 22 17.84 -12.34 26.80
C ASN A 22 18.05 -11.11 25.93
N PHE A 23 17.05 -10.75 25.11
CA PHE A 23 17.07 -9.51 24.35
C PHE A 23 16.77 -8.35 25.29
N LYS A 24 17.81 -7.59 25.61
CA LYS A 24 17.69 -6.34 26.34
C LYS A 24 17.57 -5.20 25.33
N SER A 25 16.34 -4.71 25.14
CA SER A 25 16.10 -3.54 24.30
C SER A 25 16.90 -2.33 24.80
N LEU A 26 17.46 -1.60 23.85
CA LEU A 26 18.07 -0.30 24.04
C LEU A 26 17.20 0.82 23.45
N ASP A 27 15.92 0.58 23.21
CA ASP A 27 14.97 1.60 22.76
C ASP A 27 14.68 2.63 23.88
N GLY A 28 13.98 3.70 23.53
CA GLY A 28 13.55 4.77 24.43
C GLY A 28 14.11 6.15 24.08
N ASN A 29 13.81 7.13 24.93
CA ASN A 29 14.10 8.56 24.75
C ASN A 29 15.36 9.07 25.47
N ASN A 30 16.22 8.15 25.90
CA ASN A 30 17.44 8.44 26.66
C ASN A 30 18.72 8.30 25.83
N TRP A 31 18.59 8.20 24.51
CA TRP A 31 19.71 8.41 23.60
C TRP A 31 20.05 9.89 23.54
N ILE A 32 21.30 10.18 23.19
CA ILE A 32 21.77 11.52 22.87
C ILE A 32 22.21 11.49 21.42
N VAL A 33 21.78 12.46 20.63
CA VAL A 33 22.32 12.71 19.29
C VAL A 33 23.03 14.04 19.27
N PHE A 34 24.20 14.08 18.63
CA PHE A 34 24.98 15.29 18.51
C PHE A 34 25.65 15.43 17.15
N ASN A 35 25.97 16.68 16.82
CA ASN A 35 26.83 17.09 15.73
C ASN A 35 27.79 18.14 16.28
N GLU A 36 29.09 17.84 16.25
CA GLU A 36 30.13 18.70 16.83
C GLU A 36 30.31 19.99 16.02
N ASP A 37 30.32 19.91 14.68
CA ASP A 37 30.51 21.05 13.78
C ASP A 37 29.42 22.12 13.95
N LEU A 38 28.20 21.70 14.26
CA LEU A 38 27.04 22.57 14.45
C LEU A 38 26.81 22.95 15.92
N ASN A 39 27.60 22.39 16.85
CA ASN A 39 27.42 22.55 18.29
C ASN A 39 25.97 22.21 18.74
N ILE A 40 25.41 21.12 18.20
CA ILE A 40 24.07 20.62 18.54
C ILE A 40 24.23 19.34 19.35
N THR A 41 23.56 19.28 20.50
CA THR A 41 23.42 18.06 21.30
C THR A 41 22.01 18.01 21.88
N VAL A 42 21.25 16.98 21.53
CA VAL A 42 19.84 16.84 21.95
C VAL A 42 19.53 15.41 22.36
N LYS A 43 18.41 15.23 23.08
CA LYS A 43 17.89 13.88 23.35
C LYS A 43 17.32 13.29 22.07
N ALA A 44 17.50 12.00 21.91
CA ALA A 44 17.01 11.22 20.79
C ALA A 44 16.03 10.13 21.23
N GLN A 45 15.02 9.89 20.40
CA GLN A 45 14.13 8.74 20.51
C GLN A 45 14.64 7.60 19.63
N VAL A 46 14.58 6.37 20.16
CA VAL A 46 14.84 5.15 19.39
C VAL A 46 13.68 4.16 19.63
N PRO A 47 13.06 3.59 18.59
CA PRO A 47 13.25 3.89 17.18
C PRO A 47 12.94 5.35 16.82
N GLY A 48 13.73 5.97 15.94
CA GLY A 48 13.60 7.39 15.60
C GLY A 48 14.56 7.86 14.51
N GLY A 49 14.45 9.14 14.14
CA GLY A 49 15.24 9.79 13.10
C GLY A 49 15.57 11.24 13.43
N ILE A 50 16.63 11.75 12.80
CA ILE A 50 17.23 13.03 13.18
C ILE A 50 16.27 14.22 13.04
N TYR A 51 15.47 14.27 11.98
CA TYR A 51 14.50 15.35 11.78
C TYR A 51 13.49 15.42 12.93
N THR A 52 12.97 14.27 13.38
CA THR A 52 12.00 14.22 14.47
C THR A 52 12.65 14.50 15.83
N ASP A 53 13.92 14.11 16.03
CA ASP A 53 14.70 14.45 17.22
C ASP A 53 14.96 15.96 17.35
N LEU A 54 15.44 16.60 16.28
CA LEU A 54 15.71 18.05 16.27
C LEU A 54 14.43 18.87 16.43
N TYR A 55 13.31 18.39 15.87
CA TYR A 55 12.00 19.01 16.07
C TYR A 55 11.53 18.90 17.52
N ARG A 56 11.60 17.71 18.13
CA ARG A 56 11.25 17.50 19.56
C ARG A 56 12.11 18.36 20.49
N ALA A 57 13.36 18.60 20.13
CA ALA A 57 14.29 19.42 20.91
C ALA A 57 14.11 20.95 20.68
N GLY A 58 13.21 21.37 19.79
CA GLY A 58 12.98 22.79 19.49
C GLY A 58 14.05 23.46 18.62
N ILE A 59 14.99 22.68 18.05
CA ILE A 59 15.99 23.18 17.09
C ILE A 59 15.30 23.53 15.76
N LEU A 60 14.44 22.62 15.28
CA LEU A 60 13.54 22.90 14.16
C LEU A 60 12.26 23.51 14.75
N LYS A 61 12.09 24.82 14.61
CA LYS A 61 11.09 25.60 15.36
C LYS A 61 9.64 25.42 14.90
N GLN A 62 9.43 24.94 13.67
CA GLN A 62 8.10 24.78 13.07
C GLN A 62 7.87 23.33 12.71
N TYR A 63 6.59 22.94 12.61
CA TYR A 63 6.21 21.60 12.15
C TYR A 63 6.95 21.23 10.86
N LEU A 64 7.49 20.01 10.83
CA LEU A 64 8.40 19.57 9.76
C LEU A 64 7.79 19.75 8.38
N LEU A 65 6.53 19.37 8.19
CA LEU A 65 5.84 19.47 6.89
C LEU A 65 5.11 20.80 6.69
N ARG A 66 5.46 21.87 7.42
CA ARG A 66 4.85 23.21 7.23
C ARG A 66 5.49 23.93 6.05
N LYS A 67 4.68 24.55 5.19
CA LYS A 67 5.13 25.35 4.02
C LYS A 67 6.27 24.69 3.23
N ASN A 68 7.44 25.32 3.18
CA ASN A 68 8.65 24.89 2.45
C ASN A 68 9.76 24.42 3.40
N ASN A 69 9.39 23.86 4.56
CA ASN A 69 10.35 23.39 5.55
C ASN A 69 11.15 22.17 5.09
N ASP A 70 10.71 21.46 4.05
CA ASP A 70 11.49 20.45 3.36
C ASP A 70 12.77 21.06 2.76
N ILE A 71 12.68 22.27 2.21
CA ILE A 71 13.84 23.05 1.73
C ILE A 71 14.55 23.72 2.91
N ALA A 72 13.82 24.40 3.79
CA ALA A 72 14.43 25.19 4.87
C ALA A 72 15.23 24.32 5.87
N TYR A 73 14.81 23.08 6.08
CA TYR A 73 15.49 22.11 6.96
C TYR A 73 16.38 21.12 6.18
N ARG A 74 16.59 21.35 4.88
CA ARG A 74 17.42 20.49 4.02
C ARG A 74 18.83 20.30 4.57
N TRP A 75 19.40 21.32 5.23
CA TRP A 75 20.75 21.26 5.81
C TRP A 75 20.95 20.02 6.70
N VAL A 76 19.92 19.56 7.43
CA VAL A 76 20.00 18.38 8.31
C VAL A 76 20.50 17.13 7.56
N ALA A 77 20.06 16.92 6.31
CA ALA A 77 20.45 15.77 5.49
C ALA A 77 21.89 15.84 4.98
N TYR A 78 22.53 17.02 5.03
CA TYR A 78 23.90 17.25 4.54
C TYR A 78 24.98 17.05 5.60
N HIS A 79 24.58 16.77 6.84
CA HIS A 79 25.48 16.58 7.96
C HIS A 79 25.47 15.15 8.48
N ASP A 80 26.60 14.78 9.06
CA ASP A 80 26.77 13.53 9.81
C ASP A 80 26.20 13.70 11.22
N TRP A 81 25.65 12.63 11.78
CA TRP A 81 25.01 12.67 13.10
C TRP A 81 25.45 11.48 13.94
N THR A 82 25.79 11.73 15.21
CA THR A 82 26.27 10.68 16.11
C THR A 82 25.26 10.42 17.23
N TYR A 83 24.73 9.22 17.27
CA TYR A 83 23.86 8.73 18.34
C TYR A 83 24.69 8.01 19.40
N THR A 84 24.46 8.29 20.67
CA THR A 84 25.15 7.63 21.79
C THR A 84 24.19 7.30 22.92
N LYS A 85 24.41 6.15 23.57
CA LYS A 85 23.66 5.74 24.76
C LYS A 85 24.55 4.96 25.70
N GLN A 86 24.38 5.26 26.98
CA GLN A 86 24.93 4.46 28.06
C GLN A 86 23.93 3.40 28.49
N PHE A 87 24.42 2.19 28.74
CA PHE A 87 23.62 1.07 29.19
C PHE A 87 24.37 0.27 30.24
N GLN A 88 23.61 -0.41 31.10
CA GLN A 88 24.16 -1.29 32.13
C GLN A 88 24.13 -2.73 31.66
N ILE A 89 25.17 -3.49 31.91
CA ILE A 89 25.21 -4.94 31.69
C ILE A 89 25.66 -5.64 32.98
N SER A 90 25.00 -6.74 33.33
CA SER A 90 25.38 -7.53 34.50
C SER A 90 26.51 -8.50 34.15
N SER A 91 27.32 -8.90 35.15
CA SER A 91 28.34 -9.93 34.97
C SER A 91 27.74 -11.23 34.40
N LYS A 92 26.55 -11.61 34.87
CA LYS A 92 25.78 -12.78 34.40
C LYS A 92 25.45 -12.75 32.90
N LEU A 93 25.25 -11.57 32.31
CA LEU A 93 24.99 -11.45 30.86
C LEU A 93 26.27 -11.59 30.04
N ILE A 94 27.40 -11.11 30.56
CA ILE A 94 28.72 -11.21 29.89
C ILE A 94 29.23 -12.66 29.91
N GLU A 95 28.91 -13.42 30.95
CA GLU A 95 29.23 -14.83 31.07
C GLU A 95 28.55 -15.71 30.01
N LYS A 96 27.50 -15.21 29.34
CA LYS A 96 26.80 -15.94 28.27
C LYS A 96 27.74 -16.26 27.11
N ARG A 97 27.56 -17.41 26.46
CA ARG A 97 28.45 -17.86 25.37
C ARG A 97 28.60 -16.82 24.26
N GLY A 98 27.50 -16.26 23.77
CA GLY A 98 27.48 -15.18 22.78
C GLY A 98 26.76 -13.95 23.30
N VAL A 99 27.30 -12.75 23.01
CA VAL A 99 26.70 -11.46 23.34
C VAL A 99 26.79 -10.54 22.13
N TYR A 100 25.63 -10.21 21.56
CA TYR A 100 25.53 -9.51 20.28
C TYR A 100 24.73 -8.22 20.43
N LEU A 101 25.11 -7.18 19.67
CA LEU A 101 24.25 -6.04 19.41
C LEU A 101 23.43 -6.34 18.14
N ILE A 102 22.11 -6.34 18.27
CA ILE A 102 21.17 -6.54 17.17
C ILE A 102 20.51 -5.21 16.85
N ALA A 103 20.67 -4.73 15.63
CA ALA A 103 19.95 -3.57 15.10
C ALA A 103 19.02 -4.03 13.99
N TYR A 104 17.71 -3.90 14.19
CA TYR A 104 16.71 -4.33 13.21
C TYR A 104 16.58 -3.38 12.01
N GLY A 105 17.23 -2.22 12.06
CA GLY A 105 17.22 -1.24 11.00
C GLY A 105 17.99 0.02 11.39
N LEU A 106 19.05 0.31 10.63
CA LEU A 106 19.84 1.53 10.72
C LEU A 106 19.68 2.29 9.40
N ASP A 107 19.23 3.53 9.46
CA ASP A 107 19.00 4.38 8.29
C ASP A 107 20.13 5.42 8.19
N SER A 108 21.11 5.27 7.30
CA SER A 108 21.40 4.08 6.48
C SER A 108 22.86 3.66 6.64
N VAL A 109 23.78 4.56 6.28
CA VAL A 109 25.22 4.29 6.34
C VAL A 109 25.79 4.75 7.67
N SER A 110 26.40 3.84 8.43
CA SER A 110 26.93 4.18 9.75
C SER A 110 28.14 3.35 10.17
N GLN A 111 28.88 3.86 11.16
CA GLN A 111 29.89 3.13 11.91
C GLN A 111 29.43 2.93 13.36
N ILE A 112 29.59 1.71 13.86
CA ILE A 112 29.17 1.31 15.20
C ILE A 112 30.40 1.13 16.09
N PHE A 113 30.33 1.71 17.29
CA PHE A 113 31.36 1.62 18.32
C PHE A 113 30.76 1.19 19.66
N VAL A 114 31.49 0.36 20.40
CA VAL A 114 31.17 -0.03 21.78
C VAL A 114 32.37 0.31 22.66
N ASN A 115 32.14 1.10 23.71
CA ASN A 115 33.19 1.62 24.60
C ASN A 115 34.37 2.27 23.82
N GLY A 116 34.04 3.00 22.74
CA GLY A 116 35.02 3.68 21.89
C GLY A 116 35.77 2.77 20.91
N LYS A 117 35.50 1.47 20.88
CA LYS A 117 36.10 0.50 19.94
C LYS A 117 35.16 0.22 18.79
N TYR A 118 35.67 0.19 17.57
CA TYR A 118 34.91 -0.11 16.36
C TYR A 118 34.45 -1.57 16.35
N VAL A 119 33.18 -1.81 16.05
CA VAL A 119 32.59 -3.17 15.99
C VAL A 119 31.97 -3.53 14.64
N GLY A 120 31.69 -2.55 13.77
CA GLY A 120 31.13 -2.82 12.45
C GLY A 120 30.54 -1.59 11.76
N ASN A 121 29.95 -1.81 10.59
CA ASN A 121 29.28 -0.79 9.79
C ASN A 121 27.86 -1.21 9.39
N SER A 122 27.08 -0.24 8.90
CA SER A 122 25.85 -0.46 8.16
C SER A 122 25.90 0.31 6.84
N SER A 123 25.22 -0.19 5.81
CA SER A 123 25.13 0.47 4.48
C SER A 123 23.77 0.33 3.79
N ASN A 124 22.83 -0.36 4.45
CA ASN A 124 21.52 -0.71 3.91
C ASN A 124 20.44 -0.57 5.00
N MET A 125 19.44 0.28 4.72
CA MET A 125 18.31 0.57 5.60
C MET A 125 17.46 -0.66 5.93
N PHE A 126 17.41 -1.62 5.01
CA PHE A 126 16.44 -2.71 4.98
C PHE A 126 16.98 -4.03 5.56
N VAL A 127 18.15 -4.00 6.21
CA VAL A 127 18.85 -5.17 6.74
C VAL A 127 18.90 -5.13 8.27
N ARG A 128 18.70 -6.29 8.89
CA ARG A 128 19.04 -6.57 10.29
C ARG A 128 20.54 -6.82 10.42
N TYR A 129 21.18 -6.05 11.28
CA TYR A 129 22.60 -6.17 11.61
C TYR A 129 22.81 -6.88 12.95
N LYS A 130 23.87 -7.70 13.01
CA LYS A 130 24.32 -8.43 14.20
C LYS A 130 25.81 -8.21 14.38
N PHE A 131 26.21 -7.61 15.50
CA PHE A 131 27.62 -7.36 15.82
C PHE A 131 28.01 -8.14 17.07
N ASP A 132 29.11 -8.89 17.05
CA ASP A 132 29.68 -9.48 18.27
C ASP A 132 30.31 -8.38 19.11
N ILE A 133 29.72 -8.13 20.28
CA ILE A 133 30.16 -7.06 21.17
C ILE A 133 30.82 -7.59 22.44
N LYS A 134 30.84 -8.92 22.63
CA LYS A 134 31.37 -9.55 23.84
C LYS A 134 32.82 -9.12 24.17
N PRO A 135 33.74 -8.97 23.20
CA PRO A 135 35.11 -8.52 23.47
C PRO A 135 35.22 -7.05 23.92
N PHE A 136 34.16 -6.26 23.74
CA PHE A 136 34.21 -4.80 23.89
C PHE A 136 33.46 -4.27 25.11
N ILE A 137 32.76 -5.15 25.84
CA ILE A 137 31.91 -4.81 26.98
C ILE A 137 32.51 -5.30 28.30
N ALA A 138 32.19 -4.60 29.40
CA ALA A 138 32.58 -4.96 30.76
C ALA A 138 31.40 -4.87 31.72
N PRO A 139 31.40 -5.58 32.88
CA PRO A 139 30.32 -5.47 33.84
C PRO A 139 30.08 -4.01 34.28
N GLY A 140 28.81 -3.66 34.44
CA GLY A 140 28.39 -2.29 34.76
C GLY A 140 28.15 -1.45 33.51
N LYS A 141 28.69 -0.23 33.52
CA LYS A 141 28.32 0.82 32.57
C LYS A 141 29.12 0.71 31.27
N ASN A 142 28.41 0.68 30.15
CA ASN A 142 28.97 0.63 28.80
C ASN A 142 28.34 1.71 27.93
N THR A 143 29.01 2.07 26.84
CA THR A 143 28.54 3.06 25.88
C THR A 143 28.46 2.44 24.50
N ILE A 144 27.37 2.65 23.79
CA ILE A 144 27.27 2.44 22.34
C ILE A 144 27.26 3.79 21.65
N THR A 145 27.95 3.88 20.53
CA THR A 145 27.98 5.06 19.66
C THR A 145 27.79 4.63 18.21
N ILE A 146 26.85 5.27 17.51
CA ILE A 146 26.55 5.02 16.10
C ILE A 146 26.72 6.34 15.36
N LYS A 147 27.73 6.40 14.47
CA LYS A 147 28.04 7.56 13.65
C LYS A 147 27.41 7.38 12.27
N PHE A 148 26.36 8.12 11.97
CA PHE A 148 25.71 8.13 10.67
C PHE A 148 26.36 9.14 9.75
N PHE A 149 26.58 8.74 8.49
CA PHE A 149 27.02 9.64 7.44
C PHE A 149 25.82 10.25 6.71
N SER A 150 25.97 11.49 6.24
CA SER A 150 24.98 12.16 5.39
C SER A 150 24.61 11.27 4.19
N PRO A 151 23.33 10.91 4.00
CA PRO A 151 22.90 10.07 2.89
C PRO A 151 23.13 10.78 1.54
N VAL A 152 22.97 12.11 1.51
CA VAL A 152 23.18 12.93 0.30
C VAL A 152 24.66 12.95 -0.10
N GLN A 153 25.56 13.23 0.85
CA GLN A 153 26.99 13.26 0.56
C GLN A 153 27.54 11.87 0.23
N TYR A 154 27.08 10.83 0.94
CA TYR A 154 27.44 9.45 0.65
C TYR A 154 27.03 9.06 -0.77
N ALA A 155 25.76 9.25 -1.13
CA ALA A 155 25.24 8.92 -2.46
C ALA A 155 26.01 9.66 -3.57
N LYS A 156 26.29 10.95 -3.37
CA LYS A 156 27.11 11.76 -4.29
C LYS A 156 28.54 11.23 -4.44
N HIS A 157 29.17 10.81 -3.35
CA HIS A 157 30.50 10.20 -3.39
C HIS A 157 30.51 8.87 -4.15
N GLN A 158 29.53 7.99 -3.88
CA GLN A 158 29.39 6.72 -4.58
C GLN A 158 29.17 6.94 -6.09
N SER A 159 28.32 7.89 -6.46
CA SER A 159 28.10 8.30 -7.85
C SER A 159 29.39 8.79 -8.51
N ARG A 160 30.18 9.65 -7.84
CA ARG A 160 31.49 10.11 -8.35
C ARG A 160 32.47 8.97 -8.60
N ASN A 161 32.49 7.95 -7.74
CA ASN A 161 33.32 6.78 -7.96
C ASN A 161 32.86 5.94 -9.14
N GLN A 162 31.55 5.75 -9.30
CA GLN A 162 30.98 5.05 -10.43
C GLN A 162 31.18 5.77 -11.77
N MET A 163 31.11 7.11 -11.77
CA MET A 163 31.34 7.93 -12.96
C MET A 163 32.73 7.75 -13.60
N LYS A 164 33.70 7.20 -12.88
CA LYS A 164 35.01 6.79 -13.43
C LYS A 164 34.89 5.68 -14.48
N TYR A 165 33.80 4.91 -14.46
CA TYR A 165 33.47 3.87 -15.43
C TYR A 165 32.39 4.35 -16.39
N TYR A 166 31.20 4.68 -15.87
CA TYR A 166 30.07 5.24 -16.61
C TYR A 166 28.99 5.80 -15.67
N PRO A 167 28.20 6.80 -16.11
CA PRO A 167 27.11 7.34 -15.30
C PRO A 167 25.96 6.35 -15.16
N ILE A 168 25.29 6.35 -14.00
CA ILE A 168 24.06 5.57 -13.75
C ILE A 168 22.90 6.57 -13.49
N PRO A 169 21.92 6.66 -14.40
CA PRO A 169 20.82 7.61 -14.29
C PRO A 169 19.70 7.15 -13.32
N PRO A 170 18.81 8.06 -12.87
CA PRO A 170 18.84 9.51 -13.11
C PRO A 170 20.03 10.18 -12.40
N LEU A 171 20.64 11.15 -13.06
CA LEU A 171 21.70 11.96 -12.46
C LEU A 171 21.12 13.03 -11.53
N TYR A 172 19.97 13.58 -11.89
CA TYR A 172 19.24 14.62 -11.15
C TYR A 172 17.73 14.35 -11.21
N PRO A 173 16.97 14.62 -10.15
CA PRO A 173 15.52 14.62 -10.21
C PRO A 173 15.01 15.84 -11.01
N PRO A 174 13.76 15.82 -11.51
CA PRO A 174 13.10 17.01 -12.04
C PRO A 174 13.11 18.15 -11.01
N SER A 175 13.39 19.39 -11.45
CA SER A 175 13.53 20.54 -10.55
C SER A 175 12.28 20.85 -9.74
N VAL A 176 11.10 20.56 -10.28
CA VAL A 176 9.80 20.75 -9.61
C VAL A 176 9.63 19.91 -8.34
N GLN A 177 10.42 18.84 -8.17
CA GLN A 177 10.37 17.99 -6.97
C GLN A 177 11.19 18.57 -5.81
N GLU A 178 12.02 19.59 -6.07
CA GLU A 178 12.92 20.22 -5.10
C GLU A 178 13.80 19.18 -4.36
N GLY A 179 14.17 18.12 -5.08
CA GLY A 179 14.74 16.88 -4.55
C GLY A 179 16.27 16.84 -4.44
N GLU A 180 16.76 15.69 -3.99
CA GLU A 180 18.18 15.37 -3.90
C GLU A 180 18.60 14.35 -4.96
N SER A 181 19.87 14.40 -5.38
CA SER A 181 20.39 13.57 -6.47
C SER A 181 21.00 12.24 -6.00
N HIS A 182 21.16 11.30 -6.93
CA HIS A 182 21.90 10.03 -6.75
C HIS A 182 21.31 9.05 -5.73
N GLN A 183 20.02 9.14 -5.47
CA GLN A 183 19.28 8.27 -4.54
C GLN A 183 19.48 6.75 -4.83
N ASN A 184 19.73 6.41 -6.10
CA ASN A 184 20.03 5.06 -6.59
C ASN A 184 21.37 4.46 -6.12
N PHE A 185 22.26 5.26 -5.53
CA PHE A 185 23.56 4.79 -5.02
C PHE A 185 23.54 4.38 -3.54
N ILE A 186 22.39 4.47 -2.88
CA ILE A 186 22.23 4.13 -1.46
C ILE A 186 21.02 3.20 -1.29
N ARG A 187 21.18 2.12 -0.53
CA ARG A 187 20.06 1.23 -0.17
C ARG A 187 19.27 1.83 0.99
N LYS A 188 18.34 2.71 0.63
CA LYS A 188 17.45 3.50 1.50
C LYS A 188 16.09 3.65 0.81
N MET A 189 15.05 4.07 1.55
CA MET A 189 13.78 4.53 0.99
C MET A 189 14.03 5.52 -0.17
N GLN A 190 13.70 5.12 -1.39
CA GLN A 190 14.09 5.85 -2.61
C GLN A 190 13.41 7.23 -2.67
N CYS A 191 12.12 7.28 -2.35
CA CYS A 191 11.34 8.52 -2.31
C CYS A 191 11.72 9.47 -1.15
N SER A 192 12.64 9.08 -0.25
CA SER A 192 13.17 10.01 0.77
C SER A 192 13.97 11.17 0.15
N PHE A 193 14.41 11.02 -1.11
CA PHE A 193 15.11 12.04 -1.90
C PHE A 193 14.13 12.91 -2.72
N SER A 194 12.84 12.90 -2.38
CA SER A 194 11.67 13.41 -3.12
C SER A 194 11.09 12.44 -4.13
N TRP A 195 9.86 12.74 -4.55
CA TRP A 195 9.17 12.13 -5.68
C TRP A 195 8.17 13.13 -6.26
N ASP A 196 7.50 12.81 -7.37
CA ASP A 196 6.48 13.67 -7.99
C ASP A 196 5.20 13.89 -7.15
N TRP A 197 5.11 13.23 -5.99
CA TRP A 197 4.06 13.39 -4.98
C TRP A 197 4.61 13.60 -3.56
N GLY A 198 5.93 13.63 -3.34
CA GLY A 198 6.54 13.54 -2.00
C GLY A 198 7.76 14.46 -1.79
N PRO A 199 8.00 14.94 -0.57
CA PRO A 199 9.12 15.84 -0.29
C PRO A 199 10.43 15.09 -0.10
N ALA A 200 11.55 15.78 -0.26
CA ALA A 200 12.83 15.25 0.18
C ALA A 200 12.97 15.40 1.71
N TYR A 201 13.16 14.29 2.41
CA TYR A 201 13.70 14.24 3.78
C TYR A 201 14.66 13.03 3.89
N PRO A 202 15.88 13.12 3.33
CA PRO A 202 16.88 12.07 3.48
C PRO A 202 17.39 12.03 4.93
N SER A 203 16.60 11.43 5.82
CA SER A 203 16.90 11.32 7.25
C SER A 203 18.02 10.32 7.52
N VAL A 204 18.58 10.39 8.73
CA VAL A 204 19.37 9.33 9.34
C VAL A 204 18.81 8.97 10.71
N GLY A 205 19.03 7.75 11.17
CA GLY A 205 18.65 7.35 12.52
C GLY A 205 18.54 5.84 12.71
N ILE A 206 18.21 5.47 13.95
CA ILE A 206 17.95 4.08 14.35
C ILE A 206 16.44 3.86 14.17
N TRP A 207 16.00 3.60 12.93
CA TRP A 207 14.58 3.63 12.55
C TRP A 207 13.78 2.39 12.98
N LYS A 208 14.45 1.33 13.46
CA LYS A 208 13.86 0.13 14.06
C LYS A 208 14.50 -0.16 15.42
N SER A 209 13.98 -1.15 16.14
CA SER A 209 14.49 -1.52 17.46
C SER A 209 15.98 -1.91 17.43
N ILE A 210 16.70 -1.60 18.51
CA ILE A 210 18.09 -2.01 18.73
C ILE A 210 18.25 -2.56 20.15
N GLY A 211 19.05 -3.61 20.33
CA GLY A 211 19.24 -4.20 21.65
C GLY A 211 20.37 -5.21 21.74
N ILE A 212 20.61 -5.69 22.97
CA ILE A 212 21.65 -6.67 23.29
C ILE A 212 21.01 -8.05 23.38
N GLU A 213 21.49 -8.98 22.59
CA GLU A 213 21.08 -10.38 22.62
C GLU A 213 22.20 -11.25 23.22
N ALA A 214 21.93 -11.87 24.36
CA ALA A 214 22.90 -12.67 25.11
C ALA A 214 22.38 -14.10 25.35
N ASN A 215 23.05 -15.08 24.72
CA ASN A 215 22.54 -16.45 24.61
C ASN A 215 23.64 -17.49 24.91
N ASP A 216 23.26 -18.56 25.61
CA ASP A 216 24.09 -19.77 25.78
C ASP A 216 23.75 -20.88 24.78
N PHE A 217 22.55 -20.81 24.22
CA PHE A 217 21.96 -21.85 23.39
C PHE A 217 21.57 -21.27 22.01
N PRO A 218 21.36 -22.14 21.01
CA PRO A 218 20.87 -21.73 19.71
C PRO A 218 19.47 -21.13 19.78
N ILE A 219 19.16 -20.24 18.84
CA ILE A 219 17.87 -19.55 18.76
C ILE A 219 17.23 -19.72 17.39
N ILE A 220 15.90 -19.75 17.33
CA ILE A 220 15.15 -19.70 16.09
C ILE A 220 15.08 -18.24 15.66
N ARG A 221 15.87 -17.86 14.66
CA ARG A 221 15.90 -16.49 14.17
C ARG A 221 14.68 -16.20 13.30
N ASP A 222 14.50 -17.03 12.28
CA ASP A 222 13.45 -16.91 11.29
C ASP A 222 12.68 -18.24 11.20
N LEU A 223 11.35 -18.16 11.08
CA LEU A 223 10.46 -19.32 10.94
C LEU A 223 9.58 -19.06 9.73
N MET A 224 9.80 -19.84 8.69
CA MET A 224 9.16 -19.71 7.39
C MET A 224 8.23 -20.88 7.20
N ALA A 225 7.08 -20.61 6.57
CA ALA A 225 6.10 -21.64 6.29
C ALA A 225 5.27 -21.28 5.07
N HIS A 226 5.09 -22.24 4.17
CA HIS A 226 4.13 -22.15 3.08
C HIS A 226 3.35 -23.46 2.92
N THR A 227 2.16 -23.35 2.33
CA THR A 227 1.22 -24.45 2.21
C THR A 227 1.26 -25.02 0.80
N ILE A 228 1.44 -26.33 0.69
CA ILE A 228 1.43 -27.05 -0.59
C ILE A 228 0.15 -27.88 -0.67
N LYS A 229 -0.61 -27.71 -1.77
CA LYS A 229 -1.77 -28.55 -2.08
C LYS A 229 -1.33 -29.67 -3.01
N THR A 230 -1.52 -30.90 -2.57
CA THR A 230 -1.18 -32.12 -3.32
C THR A 230 -2.25 -32.50 -4.35
N MET A 231 -1.90 -33.39 -5.28
CA MET A 231 -2.82 -33.87 -6.31
C MET A 231 -4.03 -34.63 -5.74
N ASP A 232 -3.89 -35.34 -4.61
CA ASP A 232 -4.98 -36.00 -3.89
C ASP A 232 -5.73 -35.03 -2.94
N HIS A 233 -5.58 -33.72 -3.17
CA HIS A 233 -6.25 -32.63 -2.45
C HIS A 233 -5.93 -32.53 -0.95
N LYS A 234 -4.84 -33.14 -0.48
CA LYS A 234 -4.32 -32.96 0.88
C LYS A 234 -3.38 -31.77 0.98
N TRP A 235 -3.22 -31.25 2.19
CA TRP A 235 -2.30 -30.14 2.48
C TRP A 235 -1.01 -30.63 3.15
N ILE A 236 0.11 -30.04 2.74
CA ILE A 236 1.41 -30.20 3.38
C ILE A 236 1.89 -28.83 3.83
N LEU A 237 2.36 -28.73 5.07
CA LEU A 237 3.11 -27.58 5.57
C LEU A 237 4.60 -27.80 5.28
N ASN A 238 5.18 -26.96 4.44
CA ASN A 238 6.62 -26.87 4.29
C ASN A 238 7.13 -25.79 5.24
N ILE A 239 7.95 -26.20 6.21
CA ILE A 239 8.41 -25.36 7.31
C ILE A 239 9.92 -25.34 7.29
N THR A 240 10.49 -24.14 7.35
CA THR A 240 11.93 -23.94 7.49
C THR A 240 12.21 -23.10 8.72
N ALA A 241 13.00 -23.63 9.65
CA ALA A 241 13.51 -22.90 10.79
C ALA A 241 14.98 -22.54 10.56
N VAL A 242 15.30 -21.25 10.58
CA VAL A 242 16.68 -20.76 10.57
C VAL A 242 17.15 -20.66 12.01
N VAL A 243 18.08 -21.52 12.38
CA VAL A 243 18.62 -21.61 13.75
C VAL A 243 19.99 -20.95 13.79
N GLU A 244 20.15 -19.93 14.62
CA GLU A 244 21.43 -19.26 14.87
C GLU A 244 22.07 -19.77 16.16
N THR A 245 23.39 -19.99 16.15
CA THR A 245 24.16 -20.40 17.32
C THR A 245 24.95 -19.25 17.94
N PRO A 246 25.18 -19.26 19.26
CA PRO A 246 25.94 -18.21 19.94
C PRO A 246 27.45 -18.30 19.68
N THR A 247 27.98 -19.47 19.31
CA THR A 247 29.41 -19.71 19.02
C THR A 247 29.55 -20.80 17.95
N ILE A 248 30.74 -20.91 17.34
CA ILE A 248 31.08 -21.97 16.39
C ILE A 248 31.39 -23.26 17.18
N GLN A 249 30.35 -23.96 17.61
CA GLN A 249 30.44 -25.23 18.34
C GLN A 249 29.27 -26.13 17.96
N LEU A 250 29.39 -27.43 18.24
CA LEU A 250 28.30 -28.38 18.06
C LEU A 250 27.24 -28.20 19.16
N PHE A 251 25.98 -28.05 18.78
CA PHE A 251 24.85 -28.07 19.71
C PHE A 251 23.91 -29.23 19.40
N GLN A 252 23.37 -29.85 20.45
CA GLN A 252 22.30 -30.84 20.34
C GLN A 252 21.04 -30.28 20.99
N SER A 253 19.94 -30.26 20.25
CA SER A 253 18.64 -29.77 20.74
C SER A 253 17.52 -30.53 20.05
N ASN A 254 16.34 -30.59 20.64
CA ASN A 254 15.13 -31.02 19.93
C ASN A 254 14.41 -29.80 19.39
N ILE A 255 13.95 -29.87 18.14
CA ILE A 255 12.98 -28.93 17.61
C ILE A 255 11.58 -29.54 17.71
N ASN A 256 10.69 -28.83 18.38
CA ASN A 256 9.27 -29.20 18.50
C ASN A 256 8.45 -28.22 17.65
N ILE A 257 7.62 -28.72 16.75
CA ILE A 257 6.70 -27.91 15.94
C ILE A 257 5.28 -28.15 16.42
N TYR A 258 4.55 -27.07 16.69
CA TYR A 258 3.15 -27.07 17.07
C TYR A 258 2.31 -26.36 16.03
N PHE A 259 1.20 -26.99 15.66
CA PHE A 259 0.16 -26.38 14.83
C PHE A 259 -1.12 -26.30 15.66
N GLN A 260 -1.69 -25.10 15.81
CA GLN A 260 -2.86 -24.88 16.71
C GLN A 260 -2.64 -25.42 18.13
N ASN A 261 -1.43 -25.22 18.67
CA ASN A 261 -0.99 -25.75 19.97
C ASN A 261 -0.88 -27.29 20.07
N ASN A 262 -1.15 -28.05 19.00
CA ASN A 262 -0.93 -29.49 18.95
C ASN A 262 0.50 -29.77 18.47
N LEU A 263 1.25 -30.57 19.22
CA LEU A 263 2.60 -31.01 18.81
C LEU A 263 2.49 -31.93 17.59
N ILE A 264 3.00 -31.48 16.45
CA ILE A 264 2.96 -32.22 15.17
C ILE A 264 4.31 -32.80 14.76
N LEU A 265 5.41 -32.29 15.32
CA LEU A 265 6.75 -32.82 15.11
C LEU A 265 7.60 -32.66 16.37
N ARG A 266 8.36 -33.71 16.71
CA ARG A 266 9.52 -33.64 17.61
C ARG A 266 10.69 -34.31 16.90
N GLN A 267 11.75 -33.56 16.66
CA GLN A 267 12.93 -34.07 15.98
C GLN A 267 14.21 -33.62 16.67
N LYS A 268 15.16 -34.56 16.82
CA LYS A 268 16.51 -34.22 17.28
C LYS A 268 17.25 -33.46 16.18
N LEU A 269 17.77 -32.29 16.51
CA LEU A 269 18.55 -31.43 15.66
C LEU A 269 19.99 -31.39 16.16
N VAL A 270 20.92 -31.77 15.29
CA VAL A 270 22.35 -31.55 15.50
C VAL A 270 22.73 -30.32 14.69
N ILE A 271 23.20 -29.29 15.39
CA ILE A 271 23.44 -27.97 14.81
C ILE A 271 24.94 -27.83 14.54
N HIS A 272 25.30 -27.85 13.26
CA HIS A 272 26.66 -27.78 12.72
C HIS A 272 26.91 -26.40 12.11
N THR A 273 27.29 -25.43 12.92
CA THR A 273 27.48 -24.04 12.48
C THR A 273 28.94 -23.67 12.22
N HIS A 274 29.72 -24.63 11.72
CA HIS A 274 31.10 -24.37 11.31
C HIS A 274 31.18 -24.23 9.78
N PRO A 275 31.68 -23.12 9.22
CA PRO A 275 32.09 -21.86 9.87
C PRO A 275 30.94 -20.83 10.04
N LEU A 276 29.72 -21.15 9.62
CA LEU A 276 28.57 -20.22 9.61
C LEU A 276 27.73 -20.34 10.89
N LEU A 277 27.47 -19.24 11.60
CA LEU A 277 26.66 -19.22 12.84
C LEU A 277 25.16 -19.51 12.66
N SER A 278 24.71 -20.03 11.51
CA SER A 278 23.31 -20.35 11.23
C SER A 278 23.16 -21.67 10.43
N GLN A 279 22.08 -22.40 10.69
CA GLN A 279 21.69 -23.60 9.96
C GLN A 279 20.18 -23.61 9.69
N GLU A 280 19.78 -24.07 8.52
CA GLU A 280 18.38 -24.32 8.17
C GLU A 280 17.94 -25.74 8.53
N ALA A 281 16.74 -25.87 9.08
CA ALA A 281 16.06 -27.14 9.30
C ALA A 281 14.71 -27.14 8.58
N ASN A 282 14.53 -28.07 7.64
CA ASN A 282 13.37 -28.16 6.75
C ASN A 282 12.47 -29.34 7.14
N PHE A 283 11.15 -29.12 7.14
CA PHE A 283 10.14 -30.12 7.50
C PHE A 283 8.97 -30.08 6.52
N LEU A 284 8.55 -31.26 6.05
CA LEU A 284 7.32 -31.44 5.29
C LEU A 284 6.32 -32.20 6.16
N ILE A 285 5.27 -31.53 6.61
CA ILE A 285 4.30 -32.10 7.55
C ILE A 285 2.93 -32.20 6.87
N PRO A 286 2.41 -33.42 6.62
CA PRO A 286 1.05 -33.61 6.14
C PRO A 286 0.02 -33.13 7.16
N VAL A 287 -0.93 -32.32 6.72
CA VAL A 287 -2.06 -31.88 7.54
C VAL A 287 -3.18 -32.90 7.39
N ARG A 288 -3.52 -33.56 8.51
CA ARG A 288 -4.49 -34.67 8.54
C ARG A 288 -5.93 -34.21 8.76
N GLU A 289 -6.11 -32.98 9.24
CA GLU A 289 -7.41 -32.38 9.53
C GLU A 289 -7.91 -31.60 8.32
N GLU A 290 -9.23 -31.45 8.22
CA GLU A 290 -9.83 -30.55 7.24
C GLU A 290 -9.48 -29.10 7.61
N VAL A 291 -8.89 -28.37 6.67
CA VAL A 291 -8.49 -26.97 6.86
C VAL A 291 -9.49 -26.03 6.20
N LYS A 292 -9.84 -24.96 6.90
CA LYS A 292 -10.53 -23.82 6.30
C LYS A 292 -9.51 -22.98 5.54
N LEU A 293 -9.86 -22.61 4.32
CA LEU A 293 -8.98 -21.84 3.45
C LEU A 293 -8.96 -20.37 3.82
N TRP A 294 -7.85 -19.71 3.52
CA TRP A 294 -7.75 -18.26 3.49
C TRP A 294 -8.23 -17.74 2.13
N TRP A 295 -9.05 -16.68 2.14
CA TRP A 295 -9.57 -16.04 0.93
C TRP A 295 -9.35 -14.52 0.93
N PRO A 296 -9.11 -13.91 -0.25
CA PRO A 296 -9.02 -12.46 -0.36
C PRO A 296 -10.37 -11.77 -0.16
N ASN A 297 -10.33 -10.48 0.14
CA ASN A 297 -11.50 -9.63 0.32
C ASN A 297 -12.37 -9.64 -0.95
N GLY A 298 -13.69 -9.64 -0.77
CA GLY A 298 -14.62 -9.70 -1.88
C GLY A 298 -14.78 -11.08 -2.52
N ALA A 299 -14.03 -12.13 -2.13
CA ALA A 299 -14.31 -13.49 -2.56
C ALA A 299 -15.51 -14.05 -1.79
N GLY A 300 -16.56 -14.48 -2.49
CA GLY A 300 -17.79 -14.90 -1.84
C GLY A 300 -18.96 -15.19 -2.78
N TYR A 301 -20.16 -15.21 -2.20
CA TYR A 301 -21.41 -15.44 -2.93
C TYR A 301 -22.37 -14.26 -2.74
N LEU A 302 -23.15 -13.93 -3.78
CA LEU A 302 -24.34 -13.12 -3.59
C LEU A 302 -25.49 -14.04 -3.16
N THR A 303 -26.06 -13.76 -1.98
CA THR A 303 -27.21 -14.48 -1.42
C THR A 303 -28.45 -13.59 -1.36
N GLU A 304 -29.58 -14.17 -0.96
CA GLU A 304 -30.82 -13.42 -0.71
C GLU A 304 -30.68 -12.34 0.38
N ASN A 305 -29.71 -12.50 1.29
CA ASN A 305 -29.43 -11.58 2.39
C ASN A 305 -28.27 -10.61 2.07
N GLY A 306 -27.82 -10.56 0.81
CA GLY A 306 -26.69 -9.75 0.38
C GLY A 306 -25.42 -10.57 0.13
N TYR A 307 -24.31 -9.86 -0.08
CA TYR A 307 -23.02 -10.47 -0.40
C TYR A 307 -22.37 -11.08 0.85
N GLN A 308 -21.98 -12.34 0.80
CA GLN A 308 -21.32 -13.06 1.88
C GLN A 308 -19.89 -13.42 1.47
N ASN A 309 -18.91 -12.81 2.13
CA ASN A 309 -17.50 -13.13 1.94
C ASN A 309 -17.15 -14.49 2.56
N PHE A 310 -16.16 -15.18 1.98
CA PHE A 310 -15.57 -16.36 2.60
C PHE A 310 -14.67 -16.03 3.79
N ASP A 311 -14.45 -17.05 4.62
CA ASP A 311 -13.57 -16.99 5.79
C ASP A 311 -12.10 -16.71 5.38
N ARG A 312 -11.35 -16.11 6.31
CA ARG A 312 -9.93 -15.75 6.16
C ARG A 312 -9.13 -16.44 7.24
N THR A 313 -9.29 -17.76 7.34
CA THR A 313 -8.81 -18.49 8.50
C THR A 313 -7.29 -18.49 8.56
N LEU A 314 -6.75 -17.99 9.67
CA LEU A 314 -5.34 -18.00 10.00
C LEU A 314 -5.11 -18.96 11.17
N TYR A 315 -3.98 -19.66 11.12
CA TYR A 315 -3.59 -20.68 12.07
C TYR A 315 -2.24 -20.34 12.70
N ASP A 316 -2.11 -20.53 14.02
CA ASP A 316 -0.83 -20.38 14.71
C ASP A 316 0.08 -21.59 14.44
N LEU A 317 1.30 -21.30 14.00
CA LEU A 317 2.40 -22.23 13.85
C LEU A 317 3.53 -21.81 14.78
N ARG A 318 3.96 -22.70 15.67
CA ARG A 318 4.99 -22.42 16.68
C ARG A 318 6.13 -23.44 16.59
N ALA A 319 7.37 -22.95 16.60
CA ALA A 319 8.57 -23.76 16.72
C ALA A 319 9.25 -23.49 18.07
N GLU A 320 9.72 -24.55 18.72
CA GLU A 320 10.44 -24.49 19.99
C GLU A 320 11.76 -25.26 19.89
N LEU A 321 12.87 -24.66 20.34
CA LEU A 321 14.13 -25.38 20.57
C LEU A 321 14.25 -25.78 22.03
N VAL A 322 14.52 -27.06 22.28
CA VAL A 322 14.67 -27.63 23.61
C VAL A 322 16.08 -28.21 23.76
N SER A 323 16.85 -27.72 24.73
CA SER A 323 18.21 -28.20 24.98
C SER A 323 18.23 -29.62 25.56
N GLU A 324 19.19 -30.44 25.16
CA GLU A 324 19.51 -31.72 25.80
C GLU A 324 20.78 -31.58 26.66
N PRO A 325 20.89 -32.22 27.86
CA PRO A 325 19.93 -33.13 28.50
C PRO A 325 18.91 -32.44 29.42
N ASN A 326 19.02 -31.12 29.63
CA ASN A 326 18.25 -30.40 30.67
C ASN A 326 16.77 -30.17 30.32
N LEU A 327 16.35 -30.54 29.09
CA LEU A 327 14.98 -30.38 28.56
C LEU A 327 14.40 -28.96 28.70
N GLN A 328 15.26 -27.95 28.75
CA GLN A 328 14.85 -26.54 28.85
C GLN A 328 14.49 -25.97 27.47
N ILE A 329 13.38 -25.24 27.38
CA ILE A 329 13.06 -24.46 26.18
C ILE A 329 14.01 -23.25 26.10
N THR A 330 14.75 -23.17 25.01
CA THR A 330 15.81 -22.17 24.77
C THR A 330 15.41 -21.10 23.77
N SER A 331 14.45 -21.41 22.90
CA SER A 331 13.93 -20.48 21.90
C SER A 331 12.52 -20.86 21.48
N ILE A 332 11.68 -19.87 21.24
CA ILE A 332 10.30 -20.02 20.76
C ILE A 332 10.08 -18.98 19.66
N LYS A 333 9.50 -19.40 18.55
CA LYS A 333 9.02 -18.51 17.48
C LYS A 333 7.62 -18.93 17.06
N THR A 334 6.71 -17.97 16.95
CA THR A 334 5.33 -18.20 16.49
C THR A 334 5.05 -17.30 15.29
N VAL A 335 4.43 -17.86 14.27
CA VAL A 335 3.92 -17.15 13.08
C VAL A 335 2.48 -17.57 12.81
N LYS A 336 1.73 -16.75 12.07
CA LYS A 336 0.41 -17.10 11.56
C LYS A 336 0.51 -17.54 10.11
N ILE A 337 -0.25 -18.57 9.73
CA ILE A 337 -0.31 -19.09 8.37
C ILE A 337 -1.76 -19.32 7.94
N GLY A 338 -2.06 -19.13 6.66
CA GLY A 338 -3.35 -19.40 6.05
C GLY A 338 -3.20 -20.38 4.89
N PHE A 339 -4.10 -21.36 4.81
CA PHE A 339 -4.06 -22.36 3.75
C PHE A 339 -4.68 -21.79 2.47
N ARG A 340 -3.87 -21.66 1.43
CA ARG A 340 -4.34 -21.29 0.10
C ARG A 340 -3.38 -21.72 -1.00
N THR A 341 -3.87 -21.77 -2.22
CA THR A 341 -3.03 -21.80 -3.42
C THR A 341 -3.08 -20.44 -4.09
N ILE A 342 -1.95 -20.02 -4.68
CA ILE A 342 -1.88 -18.86 -5.56
C ILE A 342 -1.02 -19.19 -6.77
N GLU A 343 -1.51 -18.82 -7.95
CA GLU A 343 -0.79 -19.03 -9.21
C GLU A 343 -0.97 -17.80 -10.08
N LEU A 344 0.11 -17.33 -10.71
CA LEU A 344 0.04 -16.34 -11.79
C LEU A 344 -0.06 -17.07 -13.13
N ILE A 345 -1.23 -17.00 -13.76
CA ILE A 345 -1.54 -17.73 -14.99
C ILE A 345 -1.23 -16.88 -16.22
N GLN A 346 -0.29 -17.38 -17.03
CA GLN A 346 0.14 -16.78 -18.29
C GLN A 346 0.05 -17.81 -19.43
N ARG A 347 -1.17 -18.05 -19.91
CA ARG A 347 -1.45 -19.01 -21.00
C ARG A 347 -1.76 -18.29 -22.31
N ASN A 348 -1.49 -18.93 -23.43
CA ASN A 348 -1.84 -18.41 -24.76
C ASN A 348 -3.35 -18.15 -24.85
N LEU A 349 -3.71 -16.92 -25.22
CA LEU A 349 -5.07 -16.56 -25.66
C LEU A 349 -5.18 -16.56 -27.19
N THR A 350 -4.07 -16.19 -27.86
CA THR A 350 -3.85 -16.26 -29.31
C THR A 350 -2.38 -16.67 -29.54
N SER A 351 -1.90 -16.70 -30.79
CA SER A 351 -0.48 -16.93 -31.10
C SER A 351 0.43 -15.87 -30.49
N ASP A 352 -0.05 -14.63 -30.36
CA ASP A 352 0.75 -13.44 -30.04
C ASP A 352 0.20 -12.70 -28.80
N SER A 353 -0.40 -13.42 -27.85
CA SER A 353 -0.87 -12.84 -26.59
C SER A 353 -0.97 -13.89 -25.48
N LEU A 354 -0.57 -13.51 -24.26
CA LEU A 354 -0.72 -14.32 -23.06
C LEU A 354 -1.78 -13.72 -22.13
N SER A 355 -2.46 -14.54 -21.34
CA SER A 355 -3.20 -14.06 -20.19
C SER A 355 -2.24 -13.51 -19.12
N PHE A 356 -2.77 -12.73 -18.17
CA PHE A 356 -2.06 -12.39 -16.96
C PHE A 356 -3.06 -12.20 -15.82
N TYR A 357 -3.24 -13.24 -15.00
CA TYR A 357 -4.20 -13.19 -13.89
C TYR A 357 -3.80 -14.11 -12.75
N PHE A 358 -4.32 -13.82 -11.56
CA PHE A 358 -4.10 -14.64 -10.38
C PHE A 358 -5.25 -15.63 -10.18
N SER A 359 -4.89 -16.91 -10.02
CA SER A 359 -5.78 -17.98 -9.60
C SER A 359 -5.61 -18.22 -8.10
N ILE A 360 -6.65 -17.99 -7.30
CA ILE A 360 -6.63 -18.24 -5.85
C ILE A 360 -7.55 -19.41 -5.54
N ASN A 361 -7.00 -20.46 -4.92
CA ASN A 361 -7.77 -21.68 -4.61
C ASN A 361 -8.46 -22.29 -5.84
N GLY A 362 -7.87 -22.10 -7.03
CA GLY A 362 -8.39 -22.57 -8.32
C GLY A 362 -9.38 -21.62 -9.01
N TYR A 363 -9.63 -20.41 -8.48
CA TYR A 363 -10.55 -19.44 -9.06
C TYR A 363 -9.83 -18.21 -9.62
N PRO A 364 -10.16 -17.74 -10.84
CA PRO A 364 -9.59 -16.53 -11.44
C PRO A 364 -10.20 -15.29 -10.77
N ILE A 365 -9.48 -14.70 -9.82
CA ILE A 365 -9.94 -13.52 -9.08
C ILE A 365 -9.50 -12.26 -9.82
N PHE A 366 -10.44 -11.37 -10.12
CA PHE A 366 -10.10 -10.04 -10.64
C PHE A 366 -9.47 -9.20 -9.52
N MET A 367 -8.26 -8.68 -9.77
CA MET A 367 -7.54 -7.88 -8.79
C MET A 367 -8.04 -6.44 -8.79
N LYS A 368 -8.59 -6.01 -7.65
CA LYS A 368 -9.19 -4.70 -7.43
C LYS A 368 -8.40 -3.99 -6.36
N GLY A 369 -7.77 -2.87 -6.70
CA GLY A 369 -6.88 -2.27 -5.74
C GLY A 369 -6.20 -1.00 -6.16
N SER A 370 -5.07 -0.76 -5.50
CA SER A 370 -4.26 0.44 -5.65
C SER A 370 -2.82 0.20 -5.27
N ASN A 371 -1.98 1.17 -5.59
CA ASN A 371 -0.59 1.23 -5.17
C ASN A 371 -0.49 1.92 -3.80
N LEU A 372 0.24 1.30 -2.88
CA LEU A 372 0.59 1.82 -1.57
C LEU A 372 2.00 2.41 -1.62
N ILE A 373 2.11 3.68 -1.26
CA ILE A 373 3.38 4.36 -0.98
C ILE A 373 3.64 4.35 0.54
N PRO A 374 4.84 4.74 1.03
CA PRO A 374 5.08 4.79 2.48
C PRO A 374 3.97 5.51 3.24
N ILE A 375 3.62 5.00 4.41
CA ILE A 375 2.53 5.59 5.22
C ILE A 375 2.94 6.97 5.77
N GLU A 376 4.23 7.18 6.02
CA GLU A 376 4.81 8.45 6.45
C GLU A 376 6.13 8.70 5.72
N ILE A 377 6.47 9.97 5.47
CA ILE A 377 7.82 10.33 4.96
C ILE A 377 8.91 10.15 6.03
N PHE A 378 8.51 10.13 7.30
CA PHE A 378 9.36 9.78 8.44
C PHE A 378 8.93 8.38 8.93
N PRO A 379 9.58 7.29 8.47
CA PRO A 379 9.13 5.93 8.74
C PRO A 379 9.00 5.59 10.23
N GLU A 380 9.74 6.29 11.10
CA GLU A 380 9.64 6.13 12.56
C GLU A 380 8.31 6.63 13.15
N LEU A 381 7.55 7.45 12.42
CA LEU A 381 6.24 7.97 12.85
C LEU A 381 5.08 7.06 12.45
N VAL A 382 5.34 6.04 11.63
CA VAL A 382 4.30 5.07 11.24
C VAL A 382 3.79 4.37 12.48
N ASN A 383 2.48 4.48 12.71
CA ASN A 383 1.83 3.95 13.90
C ASN A 383 0.84 2.84 13.53
N LYS A 384 0.77 1.81 14.38
CA LYS A 384 -0.07 0.62 14.18
C LYS A 384 -1.54 0.96 13.94
N GLN A 385 -2.09 1.93 14.69
CA GLN A 385 -3.50 2.32 14.56
C GLN A 385 -3.80 2.98 13.21
N SER A 386 -2.99 3.94 12.76
CA SER A 386 -3.14 4.58 11.43
C SER A 386 -3.01 3.58 10.29
N THR A 387 -2.10 2.60 10.42
CA THR A 387 -1.92 1.54 9.43
C THR A 387 -3.14 0.63 9.36
N GLN A 388 -3.67 0.24 10.53
CA GLN A 388 -4.92 -0.51 10.60
C GLN A 388 -6.07 0.25 9.95
N ARG A 389 -6.18 1.56 10.20
CA ARG A 389 -7.23 2.42 9.61
C ARG A 389 -7.11 2.53 8.09
N LEU A 390 -5.89 2.67 7.58
CA LEU A 390 -5.62 2.73 6.16
C LEU A 390 -6.02 1.42 5.46
N LEU A 391 -5.61 0.27 6.00
CA LEU A 391 -5.98 -1.04 5.47
C LEU A 391 -7.47 -1.33 5.63
N GLN A 392 -8.09 -0.87 6.73
CA GLN A 392 -9.53 -0.98 6.92
C GLN A 392 -10.29 -0.15 5.88
N ALA A 393 -9.80 1.05 5.53
CA ALA A 393 -10.39 1.85 4.46
C ALA A 393 -10.30 1.13 3.10
N ALA A 394 -9.15 0.54 2.79
CA ALA A 394 -9.01 -0.31 1.59
C ALA A 394 -10.02 -1.47 1.59
N LYS A 395 -10.12 -2.22 2.71
CA LYS A 395 -11.10 -3.30 2.87
C LYS A 395 -12.54 -2.81 2.65
N ASP A 396 -12.92 -1.70 3.29
CA ASP A 396 -14.25 -1.09 3.21
C ASP A 396 -14.59 -0.61 1.79
N ALA A 397 -13.57 -0.28 0.98
CA ALA A 397 -13.69 0.07 -0.43
C ALA A 397 -13.63 -1.13 -1.39
N ASN A 398 -13.84 -2.36 -0.89
CA ASN A 398 -13.81 -3.61 -1.67
C ASN A 398 -12.45 -3.91 -2.35
N ILE A 399 -11.36 -3.29 -1.89
CA ILE A 399 -10.01 -3.60 -2.37
C ILE A 399 -9.61 -4.99 -1.88
N ASN A 400 -9.05 -5.79 -2.78
CA ASN A 400 -8.57 -7.15 -2.51
C ASN A 400 -7.07 -7.32 -2.78
N MET A 401 -6.40 -6.30 -3.36
CA MET A 401 -4.96 -6.28 -3.56
C MET A 401 -4.38 -4.87 -3.35
N LEU A 402 -3.24 -4.77 -2.69
CA LEU A 402 -2.41 -3.56 -2.66
C LEU A 402 -1.03 -3.88 -3.23
N ARG A 403 -0.48 -2.96 -4.01
CA ARG A 403 0.92 -3.03 -4.45
C ARG A 403 1.80 -2.17 -3.55
N VAL A 404 2.67 -2.79 -2.77
CA VAL A 404 3.69 -2.07 -1.97
C VAL A 404 4.77 -1.64 -2.94
N TRP A 405 4.73 -0.37 -3.34
CA TRP A 405 5.52 0.18 -4.44
C TRP A 405 7.02 0.29 -4.12
N GLY A 406 7.87 -0.06 -5.10
CA GLY A 406 9.31 -0.26 -4.93
C GLY A 406 10.15 0.96 -4.57
N GLY A 407 9.66 2.19 -4.64
CA GLY A 407 10.45 3.34 -4.16
C GLY A 407 10.22 3.69 -2.70
N GLY A 408 9.36 2.93 -2.01
CA GLY A 408 9.03 3.12 -0.60
C GLY A 408 9.93 2.32 0.34
N ILE A 409 9.30 1.61 1.28
CA ILE A 409 9.94 0.71 2.24
C ILE A 409 9.24 -0.65 2.26
N TYR A 410 9.94 -1.70 2.69
CA TYR A 410 9.24 -2.88 3.19
C TYR A 410 8.52 -2.50 4.48
N GLU A 411 7.20 -2.62 4.49
CA GLU A 411 6.37 -2.14 5.59
C GLU A 411 6.62 -2.86 6.94
N ASN A 412 6.06 -2.31 8.01
CA ASN A 412 6.11 -2.90 9.35
C ASN A 412 5.40 -4.25 9.42
N ASP A 413 5.79 -5.14 10.34
CA ASP A 413 5.19 -6.49 10.45
C ASP A 413 3.65 -6.45 10.62
N TYR A 414 3.16 -5.51 11.43
CA TYR A 414 1.71 -5.35 11.63
C TYR A 414 0.93 -4.95 10.37
N PHE A 415 1.59 -4.36 9.36
CA PHE A 415 0.95 -4.07 8.07
C PHE A 415 0.53 -5.39 7.39
N TYR A 416 1.44 -6.36 7.33
CA TYR A 416 1.17 -7.66 6.72
C TYR A 416 0.26 -8.52 7.58
N ASP A 417 0.35 -8.43 8.92
CA ASP A 417 -0.62 -9.06 9.83
C ASP A 417 -2.05 -8.56 9.51
N PHE A 418 -2.23 -7.24 9.38
CA PHE A 418 -3.53 -6.68 9.03
C PHE A 418 -3.95 -7.04 7.60
N ALA A 419 -3.03 -7.11 6.64
CA ALA A 419 -3.34 -7.56 5.29
C ALA A 419 -3.84 -9.02 5.29
N ASP A 420 -3.21 -9.91 6.07
CA ASP A 420 -3.64 -11.29 6.26
C ASP A 420 -5.04 -11.36 6.88
N GLU A 421 -5.28 -10.62 7.97
CA GLU A 421 -6.59 -10.58 8.65
C GLU A 421 -7.71 -10.00 7.78
N MET A 422 -7.38 -8.97 6.99
CA MET A 422 -8.33 -8.24 6.15
C MET A 422 -8.51 -8.87 4.77
N GLY A 423 -7.75 -9.91 4.42
CA GLY A 423 -7.84 -10.57 3.11
C GLY A 423 -7.30 -9.70 1.98
N ILE A 424 -6.34 -8.81 2.24
CA ILE A 424 -5.77 -7.93 1.23
C ILE A 424 -4.50 -8.62 0.69
N LEU A 425 -4.51 -9.03 -0.56
CA LEU A 425 -3.32 -9.55 -1.23
C LEU A 425 -2.27 -8.45 -1.40
N ILE A 426 -0.99 -8.80 -1.34
CA ILE A 426 0.11 -7.87 -1.49
C ILE A 426 0.95 -8.24 -2.71
N TRP A 427 0.97 -7.35 -3.70
CA TRP A 427 2.02 -7.31 -4.71
C TRP A 427 3.23 -6.62 -4.08
N GLN A 428 4.30 -7.36 -3.82
CA GLN A 428 5.45 -6.87 -3.07
C GLN A 428 6.62 -6.57 -4.02
N ASP A 429 6.83 -5.29 -4.33
CA ASP A 429 8.07 -4.89 -4.99
C ASP A 429 9.25 -5.04 -4.02
N PHE A 430 10.43 -5.33 -4.55
CA PHE A 430 11.69 -5.00 -3.90
C PHE A 430 11.96 -3.50 -4.04
N MET A 431 12.72 -2.92 -3.11
CA MET A 431 12.80 -1.46 -2.96
C MET A 431 13.70 -0.77 -4.00
N PHE A 432 13.33 -0.88 -5.29
CA PHE A 432 13.94 -0.28 -6.46
C PHE A 432 12.86 0.35 -7.35
N ALA A 433 13.01 1.61 -7.75
CA ALA A 433 12.02 2.31 -8.56
C ALA A 433 12.62 3.45 -9.39
N VAL A 434 12.22 3.51 -10.67
CA VAL A 434 12.50 4.58 -11.64
C VAL A 434 13.94 5.07 -11.57
N ALA A 435 14.87 4.13 -11.57
CA ALA A 435 16.29 4.39 -11.58
C ALA A 435 17.07 3.18 -12.07
N LEU A 436 18.26 3.41 -12.62
CA LEU A 436 19.25 2.36 -12.78
C LEU A 436 20.12 2.30 -11.53
N TYR A 437 20.68 1.13 -11.24
CA TYR A 437 21.40 0.87 -10.00
C TYR A 437 22.79 0.29 -10.26
N PRO A 438 23.75 0.50 -9.34
CA PRO A 438 25.05 -0.16 -9.41
C PRO A 438 24.92 -1.69 -9.41
N SER A 439 25.83 -2.37 -10.10
CA SER A 439 25.90 -3.83 -10.17
C SER A 439 27.27 -4.38 -9.71
N ASN A 440 28.03 -3.58 -8.96
CA ASN A 440 29.31 -4.03 -8.40
C ASN A 440 29.08 -5.04 -7.26
N ALA A 441 30.10 -5.84 -6.96
CA ALA A 441 29.99 -6.97 -6.04
C ALA A 441 29.53 -6.58 -4.62
N GLU A 442 29.97 -5.42 -4.10
CA GLU A 442 29.56 -4.94 -2.78
C GLU A 442 28.08 -4.58 -2.74
N PHE A 443 27.59 -3.85 -3.75
CA PHE A 443 26.18 -3.50 -3.88
C PHE A 443 25.30 -4.74 -4.04
N LEU A 444 25.67 -5.67 -4.95
CA LEU A 444 24.91 -6.90 -5.17
C LEU A 444 24.86 -7.79 -3.93
N SER A 445 25.96 -7.88 -3.17
CA SER A 445 25.99 -8.65 -1.91
C SER A 445 25.09 -8.04 -0.84
N SER A 446 25.06 -6.70 -0.74
CA SER A 446 24.14 -5.99 0.15
C SER A 446 22.67 -6.23 -0.24
N VAL A 447 22.36 -6.21 -1.53
CA VAL A 447 21.01 -6.47 -2.06
C VAL A 447 20.59 -7.93 -1.87
N ALA A 448 21.50 -8.89 -2.06
CA ALA A 448 21.21 -10.31 -1.82
C ALA A 448 20.81 -10.55 -0.36
N LEU A 449 21.56 -9.95 0.59
CA LEU A 449 21.26 -10.03 2.01
C LEU A 449 19.93 -9.34 2.38
N GLU A 450 19.66 -8.17 1.80
CA GLU A 450 18.37 -7.49 1.93
C GLU A 450 17.22 -8.40 1.45
N THR A 451 17.35 -8.94 0.25
CA THR A 451 16.35 -9.81 -0.39
C THR A 451 16.08 -11.04 0.46
N GLU A 452 17.13 -11.74 0.89
CA GLU A 452 17.05 -12.92 1.75
C GLU A 452 16.29 -12.58 3.03
N GLN A 453 16.75 -11.59 3.80
CA GLN A 453 16.13 -11.28 5.09
C GLN A 453 14.67 -10.82 4.96
N GLN A 454 14.33 -10.06 3.92
CA GLN A 454 12.96 -9.61 3.72
C GLN A 454 12.03 -10.76 3.33
N ILE A 455 12.46 -11.69 2.46
CA ILE A 455 11.66 -12.88 2.14
C ILE A 455 11.47 -13.73 3.39
N ARG A 456 12.54 -14.00 4.14
CA ARG A 456 12.44 -14.79 5.39
C ARG A 456 11.49 -14.17 6.41
N ARG A 457 11.48 -12.83 6.49
CA ARG A 457 10.55 -12.08 7.33
C ARG A 457 9.09 -12.22 6.86
N LEU A 458 8.86 -12.19 5.55
CA LEU A 458 7.52 -11.94 4.99
C LEU A 458 6.82 -13.14 4.37
N GLN A 459 7.53 -14.18 3.92
CA GLN A 459 6.95 -15.25 3.10
C GLN A 459 5.87 -16.09 3.80
N HIS A 460 5.78 -16.05 5.13
CA HIS A 460 4.75 -16.78 5.87
C HIS A 460 3.37 -16.09 5.78
N HIS A 461 3.33 -14.80 5.41
CA HIS A 461 2.09 -14.05 5.27
C HIS A 461 1.25 -14.57 4.12
N SER A 462 -0.02 -14.83 4.41
CA SER A 462 -0.99 -15.32 3.43
C SER A 462 -1.39 -14.24 2.42
N SER A 463 -1.16 -12.98 2.74
CA SER A 463 -1.41 -11.84 1.87
C SER A 463 -0.39 -11.73 0.73
N ILE A 464 0.89 -12.05 0.93
CA ILE A 464 1.92 -11.89 -0.13
C ILE A 464 1.55 -12.73 -1.35
N ALA A 465 1.31 -12.05 -2.48
CA ALA A 465 0.78 -12.66 -3.69
C ALA A 465 1.85 -12.92 -4.75
N VAL A 466 2.76 -11.97 -4.90
CA VAL A 466 3.83 -11.97 -5.91
C VAL A 466 5.02 -11.16 -5.39
N TRP A 467 6.21 -11.60 -5.75
CA TRP A 467 7.45 -10.84 -5.57
C TRP A 467 7.81 -10.13 -6.88
N ALA A 468 8.04 -8.82 -6.84
CA ALA A 468 8.35 -8.03 -8.03
C ALA A 468 9.73 -7.36 -7.92
N GLY A 469 10.57 -7.54 -8.94
CA GLY A 469 11.97 -7.11 -8.88
C GLY A 469 12.16 -5.59 -8.71
N ASN A 470 11.31 -4.77 -9.32
CA ASN A 470 11.36 -3.32 -9.26
C ASN A 470 10.08 -2.67 -9.84
N ASN A 471 9.98 -1.35 -9.66
CA ASN A 471 9.06 -0.49 -10.39
C ASN A 471 9.74 0.14 -11.62
N GLU A 472 9.17 -0.12 -12.79
CA GLU A 472 9.39 0.55 -14.09
C GLU A 472 10.80 0.52 -14.67
N ASN A 473 11.77 -0.17 -14.07
CA ASN A 473 13.15 -0.09 -14.58
C ASN A 473 13.33 -0.84 -15.91
N GLU A 474 12.52 -1.87 -16.19
CA GLU A 474 12.49 -2.49 -17.53
C GLU A 474 11.98 -1.49 -18.58
N ALA A 475 10.84 -0.85 -18.30
CA ALA A 475 10.24 0.17 -19.16
C ALA A 475 11.16 1.38 -19.35
N ALA A 476 11.87 1.80 -18.30
CA ALA A 476 12.83 2.90 -18.36
C ALA A 476 14.04 2.60 -19.26
N ILE A 477 14.49 1.35 -19.29
CA ILE A 477 15.55 0.90 -20.19
C ILE A 477 15.04 0.86 -21.63
N ALA A 478 13.90 0.22 -21.87
CA ALA A 478 13.32 0.08 -23.20
C ALA A 478 12.93 1.43 -23.83
N GLY A 479 12.32 2.31 -23.04
CA GLY A 479 11.87 3.64 -23.43
C GLY A 479 12.95 4.74 -23.36
N HIS A 480 14.16 4.40 -22.90
CA HIS A 480 15.29 5.32 -22.79
C HIS A 480 15.00 6.62 -22.01
N TRP A 481 14.36 6.52 -20.83
CA TRP A 481 13.75 7.66 -20.11
C TRP A 481 14.69 8.82 -19.73
N TRP A 482 16.00 8.58 -19.66
CA TRP A 482 17.02 9.58 -19.30
C TRP A 482 17.85 10.03 -20.49
N ASN A 483 17.27 9.96 -21.70
CA ASN A 483 17.85 10.59 -22.88
C ASN A 483 18.20 12.06 -22.59
N GLY A 484 19.41 12.47 -22.96
CA GLY A 484 19.96 13.79 -22.64
C GLY A 484 20.75 13.87 -21.33
N GLN A 485 20.61 12.93 -20.40
CA GLN A 485 21.49 12.81 -19.23
C GLN A 485 22.67 11.86 -19.48
N VAL A 486 22.50 10.85 -20.33
CA VAL A 486 23.48 9.78 -20.59
C VAL A 486 23.56 9.40 -22.07
N ASP A 487 24.63 8.71 -22.48
CA ASP A 487 24.79 8.20 -23.84
C ASP A 487 23.81 7.03 -24.11
N MET A 488 22.98 7.21 -25.13
CA MET A 488 21.94 6.25 -25.54
C MET A 488 22.48 4.85 -25.86
N ARG A 489 23.74 4.73 -26.30
CA ARG A 489 24.36 3.43 -26.63
C ARG A 489 24.51 2.53 -25.40
N ARG A 490 24.46 3.09 -24.20
CA ARG A 490 24.63 2.37 -22.93
C ARG A 490 23.41 1.56 -22.53
N TYR A 491 22.22 1.95 -22.98
CA TYR A 491 20.97 1.23 -22.69
C TYR A 491 21.02 -0.23 -23.11
N ARG A 492 21.49 -0.49 -24.34
CA ARG A 492 21.61 -1.84 -24.89
C ARG A 492 22.88 -2.59 -24.49
N LYS A 493 23.73 -2.00 -23.64
CA LYS A 493 25.03 -2.57 -23.23
C LYS A 493 25.13 -2.65 -21.72
N GLU A 494 25.68 -1.62 -21.09
CA GLU A 494 25.95 -1.60 -19.65
C GLU A 494 24.65 -1.70 -18.85
N TYR A 495 23.64 -0.90 -19.17
CA TYR A 495 22.39 -0.83 -18.39
C TYR A 495 21.56 -2.11 -18.48
N ALA A 496 21.44 -2.68 -19.69
CA ALA A 496 20.84 -3.99 -19.88
C ALA A 496 21.55 -5.09 -19.07
N THR A 497 22.88 -5.08 -19.07
CA THR A 497 23.69 -6.06 -18.32
C THR A 497 23.53 -5.90 -16.81
N ASP A 498 23.53 -4.66 -16.32
CA ASP A 498 23.37 -4.34 -14.90
C ASP A 498 21.98 -4.73 -14.39
N TYR A 499 20.95 -4.47 -15.19
CA TYR A 499 19.58 -4.87 -14.90
C TYR A 499 19.47 -6.39 -14.69
N VAL A 500 19.98 -7.18 -15.64
CA VAL A 500 19.95 -8.65 -15.53
C VAL A 500 20.75 -9.14 -14.32
N LYS A 501 21.94 -8.57 -14.08
CA LYS A 501 22.76 -8.93 -12.91
C LYS A 501 22.03 -8.68 -11.59
N LEU A 502 21.38 -7.53 -11.45
CA LEU A 502 20.70 -7.13 -10.22
C LEU A 502 19.39 -7.88 -10.02
N TYR A 503 18.46 -7.79 -10.98
CA TYR A 503 17.10 -8.29 -10.76
C TYR A 503 16.96 -9.79 -10.98
N ILE A 504 17.78 -10.36 -11.89
CA ILE A 504 17.66 -11.77 -12.27
C ILE A 504 18.71 -12.60 -11.54
N ASN A 505 19.99 -12.31 -11.76
CA ASN A 505 21.08 -13.13 -11.22
C ASN A 505 21.32 -12.90 -9.72
N THR A 506 20.67 -11.90 -9.11
CA THR A 506 20.76 -11.65 -7.66
C THR A 506 19.40 -11.78 -7.00
N ILE A 507 18.45 -10.89 -7.30
CA ILE A 507 17.15 -10.86 -6.60
C ILE A 507 16.33 -12.12 -6.90
N ARG A 508 16.07 -12.44 -8.18
CA ARG A 508 15.26 -13.62 -8.56
C ARG A 508 15.89 -14.92 -8.07
N GLU A 509 17.22 -15.07 -8.16
CA GLU A 509 17.89 -16.27 -7.63
C GLU A 509 17.66 -16.45 -6.13
N VAL A 510 17.73 -15.37 -5.34
CA VAL A 510 17.40 -15.43 -3.92
C VAL A 510 15.92 -15.74 -3.70
N VAL A 511 15.00 -15.12 -4.46
CA VAL A 511 13.55 -15.42 -4.38
C VAL A 511 13.27 -16.90 -4.62
N MET A 512 13.80 -17.46 -5.71
CA MET A 512 13.57 -18.86 -6.08
C MET A 512 14.14 -19.85 -5.07
N ARG A 513 15.19 -19.46 -4.34
CA ARG A 513 15.77 -20.25 -3.26
C ARG A 513 14.95 -20.17 -1.97
N GLU A 514 14.55 -18.96 -1.57
CA GLU A 514 13.93 -18.71 -0.26
C GLU A 514 12.41 -18.92 -0.24
N ASP A 515 11.70 -18.60 -1.34
CA ASP A 515 10.25 -18.78 -1.47
C ASP A 515 9.85 -19.22 -2.90
N PRO A 516 9.99 -20.53 -3.22
CA PRO A 516 9.56 -21.06 -4.51
C PRO A 516 8.03 -21.21 -4.62
N SER A 517 7.26 -20.87 -3.57
CA SER A 517 5.81 -21.08 -3.53
C SER A 517 4.99 -19.96 -4.17
N ARG A 518 5.64 -18.85 -4.54
CA ARG A 518 5.01 -17.66 -5.12
C ARG A 518 5.63 -17.28 -6.45
N PRO A 519 4.86 -16.64 -7.35
CA PRO A 519 5.40 -16.10 -8.58
C PRO A 519 6.39 -14.96 -8.33
N PHE A 520 7.31 -14.81 -9.28
CA PHE A 520 8.21 -13.66 -9.39
C PHE A 520 7.97 -12.96 -10.73
N VAL A 521 7.90 -11.63 -10.71
CA VAL A 521 7.91 -10.79 -11.92
C VAL A 521 9.15 -9.89 -11.90
N SER A 522 9.81 -9.71 -13.05
CA SER A 522 11.10 -8.99 -13.11
C SER A 522 10.97 -7.49 -12.88
N SER A 523 9.88 -6.89 -13.35
CA SER A 523 9.54 -5.47 -13.27
C SER A 523 8.02 -5.32 -13.31
N SER A 524 7.53 -4.14 -12.97
CA SER A 524 6.14 -3.70 -13.19
C SER A 524 6.20 -2.28 -13.79
N PRO A 525 5.79 -2.07 -15.05
CA PRO A 525 5.20 -3.06 -15.95
C PRO A 525 6.25 -4.01 -16.54
N SER A 526 5.80 -5.16 -17.04
CA SER A 526 6.61 -6.15 -17.74
C SER A 526 5.72 -7.08 -18.57
N ASN A 527 6.25 -7.72 -19.61
CA ASN A 527 5.50 -8.68 -20.44
C ASN A 527 5.50 -10.12 -19.86
N GLY A 528 5.96 -10.31 -18.62
CA GLY A 528 5.96 -11.60 -17.93
C GLY A 528 6.79 -12.66 -18.67
N LEU A 529 6.20 -13.80 -19.00
CA LEU A 529 6.89 -14.88 -19.73
C LEU A 529 7.48 -14.43 -21.07
N GLU A 530 6.91 -13.42 -21.72
CA GLU A 530 7.44 -12.90 -22.98
C GLU A 530 8.71 -12.06 -22.77
N THR A 531 8.80 -11.34 -21.64
CA THR A 531 10.04 -10.70 -21.19
C THR A 531 11.14 -11.75 -20.94
N GLU A 532 10.81 -12.90 -20.36
CA GLU A 532 11.81 -13.98 -20.15
C GLU A 532 12.40 -14.49 -21.48
N LYS A 533 11.55 -14.72 -22.50
CA LYS A 533 12.00 -15.11 -23.85
C LYS A 533 12.89 -14.05 -24.49
N SER A 534 12.62 -12.78 -24.20
CA SER A 534 13.41 -11.63 -24.64
C SER A 534 14.68 -11.40 -23.81
N LYS A 535 15.12 -12.39 -23.02
CA LYS A 535 16.28 -12.29 -22.12
C LYS A 535 16.14 -11.17 -21.09
N TRP A 536 14.94 -11.04 -20.52
CA TRP A 536 14.58 -10.15 -19.42
C TRP A 536 14.47 -8.66 -19.75
N LEU A 537 14.49 -8.30 -21.03
CA LEU A 537 14.27 -6.95 -21.51
C LEU A 537 13.38 -6.99 -22.74
N ALA A 538 12.07 -6.82 -22.56
CA ALA A 538 11.16 -6.72 -23.69
C ALA A 538 11.42 -5.43 -24.50
N PRO A 539 11.24 -5.46 -25.83
CA PRO A 539 11.32 -4.26 -26.66
C PRO A 539 10.29 -3.20 -26.27
N ASP A 540 9.10 -3.64 -25.85
CA ASP A 540 8.03 -2.82 -25.32
C ASP A 540 7.42 -3.52 -24.09
N PRO A 541 7.89 -3.19 -22.86
CA PRO A 541 7.35 -3.76 -21.61
C PRO A 541 5.94 -3.27 -21.26
N GLN A 542 5.36 -2.38 -22.06
CA GLN A 542 4.01 -1.83 -21.91
C GLN A 542 3.02 -2.44 -22.91
N ASP A 543 3.41 -3.51 -23.62
CA ASP A 543 2.57 -4.14 -24.63
C ASP A 543 1.32 -4.76 -23.98
N PRO A 544 0.11 -4.23 -24.24
CA PRO A 544 -1.12 -4.65 -23.57
C PRO A 544 -1.53 -6.11 -23.87
N ARG A 545 -0.87 -6.79 -24.81
CA ARG A 545 -1.11 -8.20 -25.15
C ARG A 545 -0.49 -9.17 -24.15
N PHE A 546 0.41 -8.71 -23.29
CA PHE A 546 1.12 -9.51 -22.29
C PHE A 546 1.10 -8.82 -20.93
N GLY A 547 1.44 -9.58 -19.88
CA GLY A 547 1.90 -8.98 -18.63
C GLY A 547 0.97 -7.96 -17.97
N ASP A 548 1.58 -6.93 -17.39
CA ASP A 548 0.92 -5.76 -16.81
C ASP A 548 1.38 -4.45 -17.47
N VAL A 549 0.54 -3.41 -17.41
CA VAL A 549 0.84 -2.08 -17.97
C VAL A 549 0.61 -0.96 -16.94
N HIS A 550 1.33 0.14 -17.12
CA HIS A 550 1.17 1.42 -16.43
C HIS A 550 0.64 2.46 -17.41
N PHE A 551 -0.56 3.02 -17.16
CA PHE A 551 -1.20 3.96 -18.08
C PHE A 551 -1.44 5.33 -17.47
N TYR A 552 -0.91 6.37 -18.10
CA TYR A 552 -1.12 7.76 -17.71
C TYR A 552 -1.35 8.64 -18.94
N SER A 553 -2.47 9.36 -18.96
CA SER A 553 -2.80 10.32 -20.02
C SER A 553 -3.45 11.57 -19.44
N TYR A 554 -2.75 12.70 -19.48
CA TYR A 554 -3.21 13.95 -18.87
C TYR A 554 -3.73 14.98 -19.88
N THR A 555 -3.79 14.60 -21.16
CA THR A 555 -4.21 15.48 -22.25
C THR A 555 -5.45 15.00 -23.00
N ALA A 556 -5.70 13.69 -23.00
CA ALA A 556 -6.93 13.11 -23.54
C ALA A 556 -8.13 13.44 -22.65
N ASP A 557 -9.35 13.21 -23.15
CA ASP A 557 -10.56 13.27 -22.34
C ASP A 557 -10.60 12.05 -21.42
N SER A 558 -10.51 12.29 -20.11
CA SER A 558 -10.45 11.21 -19.11
C SER A 558 -11.81 10.62 -18.76
N TRP A 559 -12.91 11.15 -19.32
CA TRP A 559 -14.26 10.58 -19.21
C TRP A 559 -14.66 9.81 -20.47
N ASP A 560 -13.81 9.81 -21.50
CA ASP A 560 -13.95 8.99 -22.70
C ASP A 560 -13.15 7.69 -22.55
N TRP A 561 -13.88 6.59 -22.38
CA TRP A 561 -13.32 5.26 -22.16
C TRP A 561 -12.51 4.73 -23.34
N THR A 562 -12.69 5.29 -24.54
CA THR A 562 -11.97 4.85 -25.75
C THR A 562 -10.48 5.19 -25.72
N ASN A 563 -10.07 6.08 -24.81
CA ASN A 563 -8.67 6.47 -24.62
C ASN A 563 -7.85 5.46 -23.80
N PHE A 564 -8.48 4.46 -23.18
CA PHE A 564 -7.80 3.54 -22.26
C PHE A 564 -7.34 2.24 -22.96
N PRO A 565 -6.17 1.70 -22.59
CA PRO A 565 -5.63 0.50 -23.22
C PRO A 565 -6.41 -0.75 -22.80
N SER A 566 -6.75 -1.62 -23.76
CA SER A 566 -7.36 -2.92 -23.45
C SER A 566 -6.26 -3.96 -23.12
N ALA A 567 -5.71 -3.87 -21.91
CA ALA A 567 -4.58 -4.68 -21.43
C ALA A 567 -5.00 -5.91 -20.59
N LYS A 568 -4.07 -6.83 -20.34
CA LYS A 568 -4.29 -8.02 -19.48
C LYS A 568 -4.40 -7.67 -18.00
N PHE A 569 -3.59 -6.73 -17.54
CA PHE A 569 -3.57 -6.26 -16.16
C PHE A 569 -3.07 -4.82 -16.15
N VAL A 570 -3.71 -3.94 -15.40
CA VAL A 570 -3.26 -2.55 -15.25
C VAL A 570 -2.84 -2.34 -13.81
N SER A 571 -1.54 -2.34 -13.57
CA SER A 571 -0.90 -2.27 -12.24
C SER A 571 -0.67 -0.83 -11.78
N GLU A 572 -0.72 0.15 -12.69
CA GLU A 572 -0.80 1.57 -12.38
C GLU A 572 -1.64 2.35 -13.39
N PHE A 573 -2.47 3.25 -12.89
CA PHE A 573 -3.14 4.30 -13.67
C PHE A 573 -3.71 5.36 -12.73
N GLY A 574 -3.70 6.63 -13.10
CA GLY A 574 -4.05 7.67 -12.15
C GLY A 574 -4.27 9.07 -12.72
N PHE A 575 -5.16 9.83 -12.05
CA PHE A 575 -5.30 11.28 -12.21
C PHE A 575 -5.07 12.01 -10.87
N GLN A 576 -4.42 13.18 -10.92
CA GLN A 576 -4.19 13.99 -9.71
C GLN A 576 -5.44 14.74 -9.24
N SER A 577 -5.52 14.97 -7.93
CA SER A 577 -6.44 15.93 -7.31
C SER A 577 -5.79 16.60 -6.11
N PHE A 578 -6.38 17.71 -5.67
CA PHE A 578 -5.94 18.41 -4.46
C PHE A 578 -6.58 17.77 -3.21
N PRO A 579 -5.86 17.66 -2.08
CA PRO A 579 -6.45 17.26 -0.82
C PRO A 579 -7.38 18.35 -0.30
N SER A 580 -8.23 17.99 0.66
CA SER A 580 -9.20 18.89 1.25
C SER A 580 -8.55 20.09 1.94
N ILE A 581 -9.34 21.15 2.09
CA ILE A 581 -8.89 22.36 2.77
C ILE A 581 -8.40 22.07 4.20
N ASN A 582 -9.01 21.11 4.89
CA ASN A 582 -8.65 20.72 6.25
C ASN A 582 -7.26 20.10 6.33
N THR A 583 -6.86 19.38 5.28
CA THR A 583 -5.50 18.83 5.17
C THR A 583 -4.49 19.94 4.90
N PHE A 584 -4.78 20.85 3.95
CA PHE A 584 -3.87 21.98 3.70
C PHE A 584 -3.68 22.92 4.90
N LEU A 585 -4.72 23.17 5.69
CA LEU A 585 -4.64 24.02 6.88
C LEU A 585 -3.71 23.48 7.99
N GLN A 586 -3.27 22.21 7.90
CA GLN A 586 -2.23 21.67 8.78
C GLN A 586 -0.82 22.18 8.41
N ALA A 587 -0.60 22.55 7.16
CA ALA A 587 0.71 22.97 6.63
C ALA A 587 0.77 24.45 6.21
N PHE A 588 -0.38 25.10 6.03
CA PHE A 588 -0.52 26.44 5.44
C PHE A 588 -1.47 27.32 6.24
N SER A 589 -1.30 28.64 6.17
CA SER A 589 -2.31 29.58 6.70
C SER A 589 -3.41 29.81 5.66
N SER A 590 -4.59 30.26 6.09
CA SER A 590 -5.71 30.55 5.18
C SER A 590 -5.35 31.54 4.07
N ASN A 591 -4.39 32.44 4.31
CA ASN A 591 -3.93 33.43 3.33
C ASN A 591 -3.09 32.80 2.21
N ASP A 592 -2.51 31.62 2.43
CA ASP A 592 -1.79 30.87 1.40
C ASP A 592 -2.77 30.14 0.45
N LEU A 593 -4.03 29.96 0.84
CA LEU A 593 -5.02 29.07 0.19
C LEU A 593 -5.94 29.84 -0.76
N THR A 594 -5.43 30.18 -1.95
CA THR A 594 -6.12 31.00 -2.94
C THR A 594 -6.30 30.30 -4.28
N TYR A 595 -7.28 30.76 -5.07
CA TYR A 595 -7.36 30.51 -6.51
C TYR A 595 -7.41 31.87 -7.27
N PRO A 596 -6.54 32.16 -8.25
CA PRO A 596 -5.43 31.33 -8.76
C PRO A 596 -4.44 30.88 -7.69
N LEU A 597 -3.76 29.76 -7.96
CA LEU A 597 -2.89 29.09 -6.99
C LEU A 597 -1.76 30.02 -6.53
N SER A 598 -1.59 30.15 -5.21
CA SER A 598 -0.47 30.90 -4.64
C SER A 598 0.87 30.23 -4.95
N GLU A 599 1.97 30.96 -4.80
CA GLU A 599 3.32 30.37 -4.93
C GLU A 599 3.54 29.25 -3.90
N ALA A 600 3.05 29.43 -2.67
CA ALA A 600 3.19 28.44 -1.59
C ALA A 600 2.49 27.12 -1.93
N ILE A 601 1.30 27.17 -2.52
CA ILE A 601 0.58 25.99 -2.99
C ILE A 601 1.19 25.43 -4.27
N SER A 602 1.65 26.28 -5.18
CA SER A 602 2.30 25.83 -6.41
C SER A 602 3.58 25.05 -6.14
N LYS A 603 4.34 25.40 -5.11
CA LYS A 603 5.54 24.65 -4.67
C LYS A 603 5.24 23.26 -4.08
N ARG A 604 3.98 22.95 -3.74
CA ARG A 604 3.60 21.58 -3.33
C ARG A 604 3.35 20.65 -4.50
N GLN A 605 3.20 21.17 -5.71
CA GLN A 605 3.04 20.37 -6.90
C GLN A 605 4.42 19.86 -7.35
N HIS A 606 4.63 18.54 -7.28
CA HIS A 606 5.90 17.91 -7.63
C HIS A 606 5.85 17.18 -8.98
N GLN A 607 4.68 17.06 -9.62
CA GLN A 607 4.56 16.61 -10.99
C GLN A 607 4.86 17.76 -11.95
N VAL A 608 5.73 17.50 -12.93
CA VAL A 608 6.01 18.44 -14.04
C VAL A 608 4.68 18.77 -14.74
N ASN A 609 4.35 20.05 -14.82
CA ASN A 609 3.08 20.56 -15.37
C ASN A 609 1.80 20.09 -14.64
N GLY A 610 1.89 19.52 -13.44
CA GLY A 610 0.75 18.90 -12.74
C GLY A 610 -0.45 19.85 -12.55
N ASN A 611 -0.21 21.10 -12.13
CA ASN A 611 -1.29 22.09 -11.98
C ASN A 611 -2.00 22.40 -13.31
N GLN A 612 -1.24 22.46 -14.41
CA GLN A 612 -1.79 22.72 -15.74
C GLN A 612 -2.62 21.53 -16.23
N TYR A 613 -2.18 20.30 -15.94
CA TYR A 613 -2.94 19.09 -16.23
C TYR A 613 -4.24 19.03 -15.45
N VAL A 614 -4.21 19.27 -14.13
CA VAL A 614 -5.41 19.31 -13.29
C VAL A 614 -6.41 20.36 -13.82
N GLU A 615 -5.94 21.58 -14.10
CA GLU A 615 -6.81 22.62 -14.66
C GLU A 615 -7.38 22.25 -16.03
N LYS A 616 -6.57 21.64 -16.90
CA LYS A 616 -6.98 21.23 -18.24
C LYS A 616 -8.09 20.18 -18.18
N LEU A 617 -7.91 19.14 -17.37
CA LEU A 617 -8.89 18.07 -17.19
C LEU A 617 -10.19 18.60 -16.57
N ILE A 618 -10.10 19.50 -15.59
CA ILE A 618 -11.30 20.17 -15.06
C ILE A 618 -12.02 20.96 -16.17
N LYS A 619 -11.31 21.75 -16.99
CA LYS A 619 -11.90 22.54 -18.10
C LYS A 619 -12.57 21.69 -19.18
N GLN A 620 -12.17 20.43 -19.35
CA GLN A 620 -12.84 19.52 -20.28
C GLN A 620 -14.30 19.31 -19.89
N HIS A 621 -14.59 19.22 -18.58
CA HIS A 621 -15.93 18.86 -18.12
C HIS A 621 -16.70 19.92 -17.33
N PHE A 622 -15.97 20.88 -16.76
CA PHE A 622 -16.47 21.88 -15.83
C PHE A 622 -16.01 23.29 -16.22
N ARG A 623 -16.65 24.30 -15.63
CA ARG A 623 -16.15 25.67 -15.65
C ARG A 623 -15.25 25.87 -14.44
N LEU A 624 -14.12 26.56 -14.59
CA LEU A 624 -13.30 26.88 -13.43
C LEU A 624 -13.93 28.01 -12.61
N PRO A 625 -13.65 28.05 -11.29
CA PRO A 625 -14.08 29.15 -10.45
C PRO A 625 -13.45 30.48 -10.91
N ILE A 626 -14.17 31.59 -10.70
CA ILE A 626 -13.69 32.96 -10.96
C ILE A 626 -12.71 33.38 -9.85
N ASN A 627 -11.76 34.28 -10.15
CA ASN A 627 -10.67 34.71 -9.24
C ASN A 627 -11.13 35.16 -7.82
N GLY A 628 -10.40 34.72 -6.78
CA GLY A 628 -10.37 35.32 -5.44
C GLY A 628 -11.15 34.61 -4.31
N SER A 629 -10.53 34.52 -3.11
CA SER A 629 -10.99 33.96 -1.82
C SER A 629 -10.70 32.47 -1.53
N LEU A 630 -10.71 32.13 -0.23
CA LEU A 630 -10.64 30.76 0.29
C LEU A 630 -11.77 29.87 -0.26
N GLN A 631 -12.95 30.45 -0.51
CA GLN A 631 -14.09 29.72 -1.06
C GLN A 631 -13.81 29.24 -2.49
N ARG A 632 -13.18 30.07 -3.33
CA ARG A 632 -12.82 29.69 -4.70
C ARG A 632 -11.74 28.62 -4.76
N PHE A 633 -10.82 28.62 -3.79
CA PHE A 633 -9.87 27.52 -3.65
C PHE A 633 -10.57 26.21 -3.24
N ARG A 634 -11.58 26.26 -2.35
CA ARG A 634 -12.42 25.09 -2.04
C ARG A 634 -13.19 24.58 -3.27
N ASP A 635 -13.76 25.48 -4.06
CA ASP A 635 -14.43 25.12 -5.33
C ASP A 635 -13.47 24.39 -6.27
N PHE A 636 -12.24 24.91 -6.42
CA PHE A 636 -11.21 24.28 -7.23
C PHE A 636 -10.82 22.88 -6.71
N ILE A 637 -10.60 22.73 -5.40
CA ILE A 637 -10.33 21.42 -4.78
C ILE A 637 -11.46 20.43 -5.09
N TYR A 638 -12.71 20.84 -4.86
CA TYR A 638 -13.88 20.00 -5.08
C TYR A 638 -14.00 19.55 -6.54
N LEU A 639 -13.83 20.47 -7.50
CA LEU A 639 -13.83 20.13 -8.93
C LEU A 639 -12.67 19.20 -9.30
N SER A 640 -11.48 19.39 -8.71
CA SER A 640 -10.34 18.49 -8.94
C SER A 640 -10.63 17.07 -8.44
N GLN A 641 -11.29 16.92 -7.28
CA GLN A 641 -11.65 15.62 -6.72
C GLN A 641 -12.80 14.94 -7.48
N ILE A 642 -13.80 15.69 -7.97
CA ILE A 642 -14.83 15.12 -8.85
C ILE A 642 -14.20 14.64 -10.15
N ASN A 643 -13.36 15.47 -10.77
CA ASN A 643 -12.72 15.11 -12.02
C ASN A 643 -11.90 13.82 -11.85
N GLN A 644 -11.09 13.74 -10.79
CA GLN A 644 -10.35 12.53 -10.45
C GLN A 644 -11.28 11.32 -10.27
N ALA A 645 -12.33 11.45 -9.45
CA ALA A 645 -13.27 10.36 -9.15
C ALA A 645 -13.97 9.84 -10.42
N MET A 646 -14.45 10.73 -11.29
CA MET A 646 -15.10 10.37 -12.54
C MET A 646 -14.13 9.75 -13.55
N SER A 647 -12.89 10.25 -13.62
CA SER A 647 -11.86 9.71 -14.51
C SER A 647 -11.52 8.27 -14.12
N ILE A 648 -11.20 8.05 -12.84
CA ILE A 648 -10.87 6.72 -12.32
C ILE A 648 -12.06 5.78 -12.37
N LYS A 649 -13.30 6.24 -12.12
CA LYS A 649 -14.52 5.43 -12.31
C LYS A 649 -14.64 4.97 -13.75
N THR A 650 -14.49 5.88 -14.71
CA THR A 650 -14.64 5.57 -16.14
C THR A 650 -13.61 4.53 -16.56
N GLU A 651 -12.35 4.74 -16.19
CA GLU A 651 -11.23 3.86 -16.51
C GLU A 651 -11.34 2.50 -15.81
N THR A 652 -11.63 2.47 -14.52
CA THR A 652 -11.79 1.23 -13.75
C THR A 652 -12.95 0.39 -14.24
N GLU A 653 -14.10 1.01 -14.50
CA GLU A 653 -15.25 0.27 -15.02
C GLU A 653 -14.99 -0.25 -16.44
N PHE A 654 -14.21 0.45 -17.27
CA PHE A 654 -13.74 -0.06 -18.56
C PHE A 654 -12.90 -1.34 -18.40
N TYR A 655 -11.90 -1.33 -17.51
CA TYR A 655 -11.10 -2.52 -17.22
C TYR A 655 -11.95 -3.68 -16.69
N ARG A 656 -12.92 -3.42 -15.80
CA ARG A 656 -13.80 -4.48 -15.30
C ARG A 656 -14.72 -5.06 -16.37
N ARG A 657 -15.26 -4.24 -17.29
CA ARG A 657 -16.06 -4.73 -18.43
C ARG A 657 -15.23 -5.56 -19.40
N ASN A 658 -13.95 -5.22 -19.58
CA ASN A 658 -13.03 -5.91 -20.47
C ASN A 658 -12.55 -7.28 -19.97
N ARG A 659 -13.04 -7.74 -18.81
CA ARG A 659 -12.69 -9.05 -18.24
C ARG A 659 -12.90 -10.23 -19.19
N ASN A 660 -14.03 -10.26 -19.89
CA ASN A 660 -14.37 -11.33 -20.83
C ASN A 660 -14.15 -10.95 -22.29
N PHE A 661 -14.00 -9.65 -22.57
CA PHE A 661 -13.80 -9.15 -23.92
C PHE A 661 -12.42 -9.57 -24.41
N THR A 662 -12.34 -10.19 -25.60
CA THR A 662 -11.07 -10.48 -26.26
C THR A 662 -11.21 -10.16 -27.74
N THR A 663 -10.23 -9.44 -28.30
CA THR A 663 -10.16 -9.17 -29.75
C THR A 663 -8.70 -8.99 -30.13
N GLU A 664 -8.23 -9.76 -31.12
CA GLU A 664 -6.87 -9.64 -31.68
C GLU A 664 -5.75 -9.60 -30.61
N GLY A 665 -5.89 -10.38 -29.54
CA GLY A 665 -4.90 -10.45 -28.45
C GLY A 665 -5.05 -9.39 -27.36
N TYR A 666 -5.97 -8.44 -27.48
CA TYR A 666 -6.30 -7.42 -26.47
C TYR A 666 -7.44 -7.86 -25.54
N GLY A 667 -7.64 -7.15 -24.43
CA GLY A 667 -8.67 -7.46 -23.43
C GLY A 667 -8.30 -8.63 -22.53
N ALA A 668 -9.30 -9.35 -22.00
CA ALA A 668 -9.16 -10.31 -20.90
C ALA A 668 -8.52 -9.67 -19.65
N THR A 669 -8.93 -8.44 -19.34
CA THR A 669 -8.38 -7.67 -18.23
C THR A 669 -8.73 -8.32 -16.90
N MET A 670 -7.74 -8.59 -16.06
CA MET A 670 -7.91 -9.32 -14.79
C MET A 670 -7.32 -8.60 -13.58
N GLY A 671 -6.93 -7.34 -13.75
CA GLY A 671 -6.55 -6.48 -12.63
C GLY A 671 -6.58 -4.99 -12.98
N ALA A 672 -6.96 -4.19 -11.97
CA ALA A 672 -6.94 -2.74 -12.01
C ALA A 672 -6.46 -2.22 -10.64
N LEU A 673 -5.20 -1.81 -10.57
CA LEU A 673 -4.57 -1.20 -9.40
C LEU A 673 -4.29 0.29 -9.69
N TYR A 674 -5.14 1.18 -9.20
CA TYR A 674 -4.95 2.62 -9.47
C TYR A 674 -3.74 3.18 -8.69
N TRP A 675 -3.06 4.14 -9.28
CA TRP A 675 -2.09 5.01 -8.62
C TRP A 675 -2.86 6.22 -8.07
N GLN A 676 -2.87 6.51 -6.77
CA GLN A 676 -2.32 5.75 -5.63
C GLN A 676 -3.30 5.74 -4.45
N LEU A 677 -3.04 4.96 -3.39
CA LEU A 677 -3.93 4.86 -2.23
C LEU A 677 -3.83 6.08 -1.31
N ASN A 678 -2.63 6.34 -0.78
CA ASN A 678 -2.36 7.23 0.36
C ASN A 678 -1.37 8.34 0.02
N ASP A 679 -1.20 9.31 0.94
CA ASP A 679 -0.21 10.39 0.87
C ASP A 679 0.76 10.37 2.05
N VAL A 680 2.00 10.82 1.81
CA VAL A 680 3.02 11.05 2.87
C VAL A 680 3.03 12.48 3.43
N TRP A 681 2.33 13.41 2.78
CA TRP A 681 2.28 14.84 3.16
C TRP A 681 1.11 15.58 2.47
N GLN A 682 0.90 16.85 2.82
CA GLN A 682 -0.20 17.67 2.31
C GLN A 682 0.16 18.29 0.93
N ALA A 683 -0.15 17.59 -0.16
CA ALA A 683 0.14 18.04 -1.53
C ALA A 683 -0.89 17.52 -2.55
N PRO A 684 -0.98 18.11 -3.75
CA PRO A 684 -1.71 17.51 -4.87
C PRO A 684 -1.05 16.20 -5.29
N THR A 685 -1.83 15.13 -5.34
CA THR A 685 -1.35 13.77 -5.65
C THR A 685 -2.46 12.96 -6.32
N TRP A 686 -2.13 11.74 -6.69
CA TRP A 686 -3.09 10.76 -7.20
C TRP A 686 -3.84 9.99 -6.11
N SER A 687 -3.63 10.32 -4.83
CA SER A 687 -4.21 9.56 -3.72
C SER A 687 -5.74 9.60 -3.73
N SER A 688 -6.37 8.55 -3.21
CA SER A 688 -7.77 8.57 -2.80
C SER A 688 -7.95 8.87 -1.31
N ILE A 689 -6.91 8.66 -0.51
CA ILE A 689 -6.84 8.95 0.93
C ILE A 689 -5.75 9.99 1.17
N GLU A 690 -6.15 11.12 1.74
CA GLU A 690 -5.28 12.25 2.06
C GLU A 690 -4.34 11.93 3.23
N TYR A 691 -3.27 12.72 3.36
CA TYR A 691 -2.43 12.68 4.56
C TYR A 691 -3.28 12.88 5.83
N GLY A 692 -3.11 11.98 6.79
CA GLY A 692 -3.94 11.95 8.01
C GLY A 692 -5.18 11.05 7.92
N GLY A 693 -5.47 10.45 6.76
CA GLY A 693 -6.45 9.37 6.60
C GLY A 693 -7.85 9.79 6.14
N LYS A 694 -8.05 11.05 5.73
CA LYS A 694 -9.35 11.53 5.23
C LYS A 694 -9.59 11.01 3.81
N TRP A 695 -10.80 10.54 3.54
CA TRP A 695 -11.18 10.08 2.19
C TRP A 695 -11.46 11.28 1.28
N LYS A 696 -10.85 11.27 0.09
CA LYS A 696 -11.29 12.12 -1.04
C LYS A 696 -12.56 11.55 -1.66
N ILE A 697 -13.23 12.33 -2.51
CA ILE A 697 -14.39 11.85 -3.31
C ILE A 697 -14.05 10.54 -4.04
N LEU A 698 -12.81 10.41 -4.54
CA LEU A 698 -12.35 9.21 -5.22
C LEU A 698 -12.54 7.93 -4.38
N HIS A 699 -12.26 7.93 -3.06
CA HIS A 699 -12.33 6.69 -2.28
C HIS A 699 -13.77 6.15 -2.13
N TYR A 700 -14.76 7.05 -2.13
CA TYR A 700 -16.17 6.68 -2.19
C TYR A 700 -16.54 6.05 -3.52
N TYR A 701 -15.99 6.58 -4.62
CA TYR A 701 -16.16 6.00 -5.95
C TYR A 701 -15.45 4.66 -6.08
N VAL A 702 -14.28 4.48 -5.45
CA VAL A 702 -13.55 3.21 -5.37
C VAL A 702 -14.43 2.13 -4.75
N LYS A 703 -15.08 2.43 -3.61
CA LYS A 703 -16.02 1.50 -2.96
C LYS A 703 -17.09 1.00 -3.92
N ASN A 704 -17.65 1.88 -4.74
CA ASN A 704 -18.74 1.57 -5.68
C ASN A 704 -18.22 0.84 -6.92
N MET A 705 -17.17 1.34 -7.57
CA MET A 705 -16.62 0.75 -8.81
C MET A 705 -15.94 -0.60 -8.57
N PHE A 706 -15.52 -0.90 -7.34
CA PHE A 706 -15.00 -2.22 -6.93
C PHE A 706 -16.01 -3.12 -6.23
N ALA A 707 -17.29 -2.73 -6.16
CA ALA A 707 -18.34 -3.59 -5.62
C ALA A 707 -18.33 -4.97 -6.31
N PRO A 708 -18.50 -6.09 -5.54
CA PRO A 708 -18.49 -7.42 -6.12
C PRO A 708 -19.55 -7.64 -7.21
N ILE A 709 -20.68 -6.94 -7.08
CA ILE A 709 -21.76 -6.90 -8.07
C ILE A 709 -21.89 -5.47 -8.58
N LEU A 710 -21.60 -5.26 -9.87
CA LEU A 710 -21.63 -3.94 -10.48
C LEU A 710 -22.46 -3.96 -11.76
N ILE A 711 -23.39 -3.02 -11.87
CA ILE A 711 -24.03 -2.66 -13.13
C ILE A 711 -23.35 -1.41 -13.65
N SER A 712 -22.78 -1.50 -14.85
CA SER A 712 -21.91 -0.47 -15.43
C SER A 712 -22.48 0.00 -16.78
N PRO A 713 -23.17 1.16 -16.79
CA PRO A 713 -23.68 1.78 -18.01
C PRO A 713 -22.61 2.61 -18.73
N LEU A 714 -22.63 2.60 -20.07
CA LEU A 714 -21.80 3.46 -20.92
C LEU A 714 -22.52 3.84 -22.22
N ILE A 715 -22.00 4.85 -22.93
CA ILE A 715 -22.35 5.10 -24.34
C ILE A 715 -21.27 4.45 -25.19
N ASN A 716 -21.66 3.49 -26.03
CA ASN A 716 -20.70 2.74 -26.85
C ASN A 716 -20.35 3.50 -28.14
N SER A 717 -19.41 2.97 -28.92
CA SER A 717 -18.95 3.60 -30.16
C SER A 717 -20.05 3.75 -31.22
N GLU A 718 -21.12 2.97 -31.13
CA GLU A 718 -22.31 3.06 -32.00
C GLU A 718 -23.37 4.05 -31.47
N ASN A 719 -23.07 4.77 -30.39
CA ASN A 719 -23.96 5.73 -29.74
C ASN A 719 -25.20 5.08 -29.08
N ASN A 720 -25.08 3.82 -28.70
CA ASN A 720 -26.07 3.10 -27.90
C ASN A 720 -25.73 3.24 -26.42
N VAL A 721 -26.76 3.31 -25.57
CA VAL A 721 -26.61 3.07 -24.14
C VAL A 721 -26.48 1.57 -23.95
N GLN A 722 -25.28 1.13 -23.56
CA GLN A 722 -24.97 -0.26 -23.22
C GLN A 722 -24.83 -0.39 -21.71
N ILE A 723 -25.39 -1.46 -21.13
CA ILE A 723 -25.25 -1.77 -19.71
C ILE A 723 -24.64 -3.15 -19.56
N SER A 724 -23.49 -3.22 -18.88
CA SER A 724 -22.83 -4.47 -18.53
C SER A 724 -23.13 -4.85 -17.08
N PHE A 725 -23.40 -6.12 -16.84
CA PHE A 725 -23.45 -6.73 -15.52
C PHE A 725 -22.13 -7.45 -15.26
N ILE A 726 -21.35 -6.95 -14.28
CA ILE A 726 -20.11 -7.54 -13.79
C ILE A 726 -20.40 -8.30 -12.49
N ASN A 727 -20.07 -9.59 -12.47
CA ASN A 727 -20.29 -10.50 -11.35
C ASN A 727 -18.95 -11.10 -10.85
N ASP A 728 -18.44 -10.61 -9.73
CA ASP A 728 -17.28 -11.21 -9.04
C ASP A 728 -17.69 -12.33 -8.06
N ALA A 729 -18.99 -12.60 -7.88
CA ALA A 729 -19.43 -13.69 -7.03
C ALA A 729 -19.07 -15.05 -7.65
N MET A 730 -18.86 -16.05 -6.80
CA MET A 730 -18.56 -17.42 -7.22
C MET A 730 -19.79 -18.24 -7.58
N ASN A 731 -20.97 -17.64 -7.55
CA ASN A 731 -22.23 -18.20 -7.99
C ASN A 731 -22.82 -17.40 -9.15
N PHE A 732 -23.67 -18.08 -9.94
CA PHE A 732 -24.53 -17.43 -10.92
C PHE A 732 -25.51 -16.48 -10.21
N VAL A 733 -25.74 -15.30 -10.78
CA VAL A 733 -26.56 -14.26 -10.14
C VAL A 733 -27.69 -13.77 -11.06
N TYR A 734 -28.87 -13.59 -10.48
CA TYR A 734 -30.00 -12.85 -11.06
C TYR A 734 -30.21 -11.54 -10.30
N LEU A 735 -30.49 -10.46 -11.05
CA LEU A 735 -30.85 -9.16 -10.50
C LEU A 735 -32.12 -8.64 -11.14
N ARG A 736 -32.90 -7.88 -10.37
CA ARG A 736 -33.90 -6.95 -10.90
C ARG A 736 -33.22 -5.62 -11.14
N LEU A 737 -33.17 -5.20 -12.39
CA LEU A 737 -32.58 -3.94 -12.83
C LEU A 737 -33.69 -2.94 -13.15
N GLN A 738 -33.60 -1.74 -12.57
CA GLN A 738 -34.44 -0.59 -12.89
C GLN A 738 -33.59 0.46 -13.62
N ILE A 739 -33.94 0.75 -14.86
CA ILE A 739 -33.32 1.80 -15.67
C ILE A 739 -34.23 3.02 -15.60
N LEU A 740 -33.71 4.12 -15.05
CA LEU A 740 -34.46 5.34 -14.76
C LEU A 740 -33.81 6.52 -15.48
N ILE A 741 -34.59 7.29 -16.24
CA ILE A 741 -34.11 8.56 -16.81
C ILE A 741 -34.68 9.71 -15.98
N TYR A 742 -33.81 10.57 -15.50
CA TYR A 742 -34.17 11.77 -14.73
C TYR A 742 -33.86 13.02 -15.53
N LYS A 743 -34.75 14.01 -15.47
CA LYS A 743 -34.41 15.38 -15.84
C LYS A 743 -33.74 16.07 -14.64
N PHE A 744 -32.76 16.93 -14.88
CA PHE A 744 -32.04 17.63 -13.81
C PHE A 744 -32.93 18.54 -12.93
N ASN A 745 -34.11 18.92 -13.42
CA ASN A 745 -35.05 19.82 -12.73
C ASN A 745 -36.12 19.11 -11.87
N SER A 746 -36.11 17.77 -11.80
CA SER A 746 -37.19 16.94 -11.24
C SER A 746 -36.67 15.79 -10.38
N PHE A 747 -37.36 15.52 -9.26
CA PHE A 747 -37.15 14.31 -8.43
C PHE A 747 -37.85 13.06 -8.97
N SER A 748 -38.66 13.20 -10.01
CA SER A 748 -39.37 12.08 -10.63
C SER A 748 -38.70 11.67 -11.93
N ALA A 749 -38.46 10.36 -12.08
CA ALA A 749 -37.98 9.79 -13.33
C ALA A 749 -39.03 10.01 -14.44
N VAL A 750 -38.59 10.46 -15.61
CA VAL A 750 -39.44 10.69 -16.80
C VAL A 750 -39.60 9.43 -17.65
N LEU A 751 -38.69 8.47 -17.50
CA LEU A 751 -38.77 7.15 -18.10
C LEU A 751 -38.31 6.11 -17.07
N LYS A 752 -39.00 4.97 -17.05
CA LYS A 752 -38.70 3.83 -16.20
C LYS A 752 -38.85 2.54 -17.01
N GLU A 753 -37.80 1.75 -17.05
CA GLU A 753 -37.79 0.39 -17.60
C GLU A 753 -37.33 -0.59 -16.51
N GLU A 754 -37.94 -1.76 -16.42
CA GLU A 754 -37.53 -2.82 -15.49
C GLU A 754 -37.27 -4.12 -16.25
N LEU A 755 -36.20 -4.81 -15.87
CA LEU A 755 -35.83 -6.10 -16.45
C LEU A 755 -35.20 -7.01 -15.41
N ILE A 756 -35.33 -8.32 -15.60
CA ILE A 756 -34.56 -9.31 -14.87
C ILE A 756 -33.36 -9.67 -15.73
N VAL A 757 -32.18 -9.51 -15.15
CA VAL A 757 -30.91 -9.79 -15.81
C VAL A 757 -30.14 -10.87 -15.07
N SER A 758 -29.23 -11.52 -15.77
CA SER A 758 -28.38 -12.53 -15.18
C SER A 758 -26.94 -12.44 -15.69
N CYS A 759 -26.01 -12.94 -14.89
CA CYS A 759 -24.62 -13.08 -15.26
C CYS A 759 -24.04 -14.32 -14.60
N ASP A 760 -23.21 -15.04 -15.35
CA ASP A 760 -22.49 -16.19 -14.80
C ASP A 760 -21.50 -15.75 -13.71
N ARG A 761 -21.04 -16.70 -12.89
CA ARG A 761 -20.04 -16.46 -11.85
C ARG A 761 -18.76 -15.94 -12.46
N LEU A 762 -18.06 -15.04 -11.75
CA LEU A 762 -16.73 -14.57 -12.15
C LEU A 762 -16.67 -14.07 -13.61
N SER A 763 -17.69 -13.32 -14.04
CA SER A 763 -17.95 -13.05 -15.45
C SER A 763 -18.54 -11.65 -15.67
N VAL A 764 -18.68 -11.27 -16.94
CA VAL A 764 -19.32 -10.04 -17.41
C VAL A 764 -20.29 -10.39 -18.54
N ALA A 765 -21.49 -9.82 -18.50
CA ALA A 765 -22.50 -9.93 -19.55
C ALA A 765 -23.02 -8.54 -19.96
N VAL A 766 -23.19 -8.29 -21.26
CA VAL A 766 -23.99 -7.14 -21.73
C VAL A 766 -25.46 -7.53 -21.60
N VAL A 767 -26.21 -6.76 -20.80
CA VAL A 767 -27.59 -7.12 -20.41
C VAL A 767 -28.65 -6.14 -20.92
N TYR A 768 -28.21 -5.01 -21.49
CA TYR A 768 -29.08 -4.02 -22.12
C TYR A 768 -28.30 -3.27 -23.17
N GLU A 769 -28.92 -3.05 -24.32
CA GLU A 769 -28.40 -2.16 -25.35
C GLU A 769 -29.55 -1.50 -26.12
N LYS A 770 -29.52 -0.17 -26.23
CA LYS A 770 -30.54 0.60 -26.94
C LYS A 770 -29.97 1.91 -27.49
N PRO A 771 -30.37 2.36 -28.71
CA PRO A 771 -29.93 3.64 -29.23
C PRO A 771 -30.25 4.80 -28.30
N LEU A 772 -29.25 5.64 -27.98
CA LEU A 772 -29.45 6.78 -27.08
C LEU A 772 -30.52 7.74 -27.60
N LEU A 773 -30.60 7.94 -28.93
CA LEU A 773 -31.63 8.75 -29.56
C LEU A 773 -33.05 8.24 -29.28
N GLN A 774 -33.24 6.93 -29.18
CA GLN A 774 -34.54 6.35 -28.87
C GLN A 774 -34.93 6.61 -27.40
N ILE A 775 -33.97 6.46 -26.48
CA ILE A 775 -34.17 6.75 -25.05
C ILE A 775 -34.55 8.23 -24.86
N LEU A 776 -33.80 9.15 -25.49
CA LEU A 776 -34.05 10.59 -25.40
C LEU A 776 -35.43 10.99 -25.94
N LYS A 777 -35.84 10.41 -27.08
CA LYS A 777 -37.18 10.62 -27.66
C LYS A 777 -38.29 10.15 -26.72
N GLN A 778 -38.14 8.98 -26.10
CA GLN A 778 -39.12 8.43 -25.16
C GLN A 778 -39.19 9.23 -23.85
N ALA A 779 -38.06 9.68 -23.34
CA ALA A 779 -37.96 10.50 -22.14
C ALA A 779 -38.35 11.98 -22.37
N ASN A 780 -38.58 12.39 -23.62
CA ASN A 780 -38.83 13.77 -24.03
C ASN A 780 -37.82 14.75 -23.41
N CYS A 781 -36.53 14.44 -23.57
CA CYS A 781 -35.39 15.23 -23.08
C CYS A 781 -34.23 15.21 -24.06
N SER A 782 -33.35 16.20 -23.95
CA SER A 782 -32.06 16.24 -24.65
C SER A 782 -30.91 15.80 -23.74
N ARG A 783 -29.73 15.52 -24.32
CA ARG A 783 -28.54 15.00 -23.59
C ARG A 783 -28.10 15.87 -22.41
N ASN A 784 -28.35 17.18 -22.49
CA ASN A 784 -27.99 18.14 -21.46
C ASN A 784 -29.09 18.40 -20.44
N GLU A 785 -30.29 17.86 -20.63
CA GLU A 785 -31.41 18.02 -19.69
C GLU A 785 -31.62 16.80 -18.80
N CYS A 786 -31.06 15.65 -19.18
CA CYS A 786 -31.31 14.39 -18.50
C CYS A 786 -30.08 13.48 -18.42
N PHE A 787 -30.16 12.51 -17.51
CA PHE A 787 -29.15 11.48 -17.28
C PHE A 787 -29.84 10.17 -16.91
N LEU A 788 -29.07 9.07 -16.93
CA LEU A 788 -29.53 7.74 -16.57
C LEU A 788 -29.05 7.36 -15.17
N ARG A 789 -29.95 6.79 -14.39
CA ARG A 789 -29.69 6.09 -13.13
C ARG A 789 -30.11 4.63 -13.29
N VAL A 790 -29.27 3.72 -12.83
CA VAL A 790 -29.59 2.29 -12.74
C VAL A 790 -29.59 1.88 -11.28
N VAL A 791 -30.68 1.26 -10.83
CA VAL A 791 -30.81 0.70 -9.48
C VAL A 791 -31.02 -0.80 -9.63
N TYR A 792 -30.29 -1.60 -8.87
CA TYR A 792 -30.39 -3.05 -8.96
C TYR A 792 -30.53 -3.70 -7.59
N SER A 793 -31.42 -4.68 -7.53
CA SER A 793 -31.73 -5.49 -6.35
C SER A 793 -31.68 -6.96 -6.68
N ASN A 794 -31.58 -7.81 -5.66
CA ASN A 794 -31.80 -9.24 -5.85
C ASN A 794 -33.28 -9.52 -6.17
N LEU A 795 -33.62 -10.78 -6.48
CA LEU A 795 -34.99 -11.15 -6.85
C LEU A 795 -36.04 -10.92 -5.74
N LYS A 796 -35.62 -10.82 -4.48
CA LYS A 796 -36.49 -10.48 -3.33
C LYS A 796 -36.68 -8.98 -3.14
N GLY A 797 -36.00 -8.14 -3.92
CA GLY A 797 -36.05 -6.69 -3.82
C GLY A 797 -35.06 -6.09 -2.81
N THR A 798 -34.14 -6.87 -2.25
CA THR A 798 -33.06 -6.33 -1.40
C THR A 798 -32.10 -5.52 -2.28
N TYR A 799 -31.87 -4.26 -1.92
CA TYR A 799 -30.94 -3.36 -2.61
C TYR A 799 -29.53 -3.95 -2.67
N VAL A 800 -28.92 -3.95 -3.86
CA VAL A 800 -27.55 -4.41 -4.07
C VAL A 800 -26.63 -3.25 -4.45
N GLY A 801 -27.11 -2.32 -5.27
CA GLY A 801 -26.34 -1.14 -5.64
C GLY A 801 -27.04 -0.25 -6.66
N GLU A 802 -26.34 0.79 -7.06
CA GLU A 802 -26.75 1.69 -8.13
C GLU A 802 -25.55 2.23 -8.89
N ASN A 803 -25.81 2.78 -10.08
CA ASN A 803 -24.82 3.50 -10.88
C ASN A 803 -25.53 4.55 -11.73
N PHE A 804 -24.77 5.43 -12.39
CA PHE A 804 -25.30 6.47 -13.25
C PHE A 804 -24.48 6.63 -14.52
N LEU A 805 -25.13 7.21 -15.55
CA LEU A 805 -24.51 7.62 -16.80
C LEU A 805 -25.02 9.01 -17.17
N MET A 806 -24.09 9.96 -17.30
CA MET A 806 -24.37 11.29 -17.83
C MET A 806 -24.30 11.25 -19.35
N PHE A 807 -25.27 11.85 -20.04
CA PHE A 807 -25.32 11.85 -21.51
C PHE A 807 -24.56 13.02 -22.15
N SER A 808 -24.15 13.99 -21.34
CA SER A 808 -23.36 15.16 -21.71
C SER A 808 -22.46 15.54 -20.55
N THR A 809 -21.61 16.53 -20.77
CA THR A 809 -20.67 16.99 -19.77
C THR A 809 -21.29 18.07 -18.85
N PRO A 810 -20.90 18.15 -17.56
CA PRO A 810 -21.55 19.04 -16.60
C PRO A 810 -21.59 20.53 -16.95
N LYS A 811 -20.57 21.07 -17.64
CA LYS A 811 -20.55 22.46 -18.11
C LYS A 811 -21.64 22.82 -19.12
N ASP A 812 -22.26 21.81 -19.74
CA ASP A 812 -23.30 21.95 -20.76
C ASP A 812 -24.72 21.67 -20.23
N PHE A 813 -24.85 21.24 -18.97
CA PHE A 813 -26.14 20.90 -18.37
C PHE A 813 -27.13 22.07 -18.39
N SER A 814 -28.39 21.74 -18.63
CA SER A 814 -29.54 22.66 -18.64
C SER A 814 -30.60 22.20 -17.64
N GLY A 815 -31.20 23.15 -16.93
CA GLY A 815 -32.29 22.89 -15.99
C GLY A 815 -31.85 22.39 -14.60
N LEU A 816 -30.55 22.33 -14.30
CA LEU A 816 -30.08 22.08 -12.94
C LEU A 816 -30.46 23.26 -12.03
N LYS A 817 -31.22 22.99 -10.98
CA LYS A 817 -31.66 24.00 -10.01
C LYS A 817 -30.63 24.14 -8.89
N SER A 818 -30.50 25.35 -8.33
CA SER A 818 -29.72 25.57 -7.11
C SER A 818 -30.33 24.79 -5.95
N SER A 819 -29.49 24.00 -5.27
CA SER A 819 -29.89 23.17 -4.14
C SER A 819 -29.51 23.79 -2.80
N HIS A 820 -30.43 23.71 -1.85
CA HIS A 820 -30.27 24.09 -0.45
C HIS A 820 -30.51 22.87 0.42
N PHE A 821 -29.55 22.56 1.28
CA PHE A 821 -29.63 21.42 2.18
C PHE A 821 -29.92 21.86 3.62
N SER A 822 -30.71 21.04 4.32
CA SER A 822 -30.99 21.21 5.75
C SER A 822 -30.79 19.86 6.44
N ILE A 823 -29.87 19.79 7.40
CA ILE A 823 -29.78 18.67 8.33
C ILE A 823 -30.98 18.80 9.27
N LYS A 824 -31.84 17.79 9.30
CA LYS A 824 -33.04 17.78 10.16
C LYS A 824 -32.78 17.18 11.52
N ASN A 825 -32.02 16.09 11.54
CA ASN A 825 -31.56 15.48 12.77
C ASN A 825 -30.27 14.68 12.53
N VAL A 826 -29.55 14.47 13.63
CA VAL A 826 -28.48 13.49 13.72
C VAL A 826 -28.85 12.55 14.85
N THR A 827 -28.92 11.26 14.58
CA THR A 827 -29.25 10.24 15.58
C THR A 827 -28.11 9.25 15.74
N PHE A 828 -27.76 8.93 16.98
CA PHE A 828 -26.83 7.85 17.27
C PHE A 828 -27.56 6.51 17.17
N GLU A 829 -27.08 5.60 16.34
CA GLU A 829 -27.58 4.23 16.36
C GLU A 829 -26.90 3.49 17.52
N ASN A 830 -27.69 2.96 18.47
CA ASN A 830 -27.21 2.18 19.62
C ASN A 830 -26.63 0.80 19.20
N LYS A 831 -25.84 0.75 18.13
CA LYS A 831 -25.14 -0.41 17.59
C LYS A 831 -23.80 0.06 17.04
N LEU A 832 -22.75 -0.71 17.34
CA LEU A 832 -21.45 -0.50 16.71
C LEU A 832 -21.42 -1.21 15.35
N VAL A 833 -20.99 -0.51 14.30
CA VAL A 833 -20.72 -1.08 12.98
C VAL A 833 -19.22 -1.38 12.91
N ASP A 834 -18.84 -2.65 12.88
CA ASP A 834 -17.44 -3.09 12.95
C ASP A 834 -16.67 -2.47 14.14
N LYS A 835 -17.30 -2.42 15.33
CA LYS A 835 -16.75 -1.80 16.54
C LYS A 835 -16.56 -0.27 16.45
N ARG A 836 -17.17 0.39 15.46
CA ARG A 836 -17.19 1.86 15.28
C ARG A 836 -18.58 2.43 15.59
N PHE A 837 -18.64 3.69 16.03
CA PHE A 837 -19.87 4.43 16.25
C PHE A 837 -20.52 4.78 14.91
N TYR A 838 -21.84 4.67 14.83
CA TYR A 838 -22.61 5.01 13.63
C TYR A 838 -23.66 6.07 13.96
N TYR A 839 -23.64 7.15 13.19
CA TYR A 839 -24.61 8.24 13.31
C TYR A 839 -25.40 8.33 12.01
N ASN A 840 -26.73 8.34 12.11
CA ASN A 840 -27.59 8.57 10.96
C ASN A 840 -27.90 10.07 10.84
N ILE A 841 -27.63 10.66 9.68
CA ILE A 841 -27.84 12.08 9.40
C ILE A 841 -29.01 12.18 8.42
N ASN A 842 -30.14 12.73 8.87
CA ASN A 842 -31.27 13.00 8.00
C ASN A 842 -31.13 14.38 7.36
N VAL A 843 -31.24 14.41 6.03
CA VAL A 843 -31.04 15.61 5.24
C VAL A 843 -32.22 15.83 4.31
N GLU A 844 -32.67 17.07 4.19
CA GLU A 844 -33.60 17.51 3.16
C GLU A 844 -32.93 18.42 2.14
N THR A 845 -33.39 18.36 0.89
CA THR A 845 -33.03 19.27 -0.19
C THR A 845 -34.24 19.65 -1.03
N ASN A 846 -34.23 20.88 -1.56
CA ASN A 846 -35.28 21.41 -2.43
C ASN A 846 -35.13 21.01 -3.90
N ALA A 847 -33.99 20.44 -4.31
CA ALA A 847 -33.71 20.10 -5.70
C ALA A 847 -32.84 18.84 -5.86
N LEU A 848 -32.98 18.17 -7.00
CA LEU A 848 -32.07 17.11 -7.42
C LEU A 848 -30.65 17.69 -7.48
N SER A 849 -29.71 17.01 -6.84
CA SER A 849 -28.37 17.54 -6.62
C SER A 849 -27.31 16.55 -7.07
N LEU A 850 -26.28 17.03 -7.75
CA LEU A 850 -25.17 16.21 -8.26
C LEU A 850 -23.93 16.39 -7.38
N PHE A 851 -23.14 15.32 -7.27
CA PHE A 851 -21.86 15.28 -6.56
C PHE A 851 -21.94 15.82 -5.12
N VAL A 852 -22.98 15.48 -4.37
CA VAL A 852 -23.21 16.00 -3.02
C VAL A 852 -22.06 15.59 -2.10
N TRP A 853 -21.38 16.58 -1.52
CA TRP A 853 -20.21 16.42 -0.68
C TRP A 853 -20.47 16.86 0.75
N PHE A 854 -20.48 15.89 1.66
CA PHE A 854 -20.47 16.11 3.09
C PHE A 854 -19.02 16.32 3.55
N ASP A 855 -18.79 17.40 4.28
CA ASP A 855 -17.52 17.67 4.92
C ASP A 855 -17.77 18.29 6.30
N TYR A 856 -16.70 18.61 7.00
CA TYR A 856 -16.76 19.21 8.32
C TYR A 856 -15.96 20.50 8.41
N THR A 857 -16.44 21.38 9.29
CA THR A 857 -15.87 22.69 9.55
C THR A 857 -14.36 22.60 9.78
N PRO A 858 -13.57 23.55 9.24
CA PRO A 858 -12.14 23.55 9.44
C PRO A 858 -11.77 23.52 10.92
N PHE A 859 -10.68 22.81 11.24
CA PHE A 859 -10.13 22.62 12.58
C PHE A 859 -10.94 21.73 13.54
N SER A 860 -12.14 21.27 13.18
CA SER A 860 -12.96 20.38 14.01
C SER A 860 -12.45 18.92 14.05
N TYR A 861 -11.54 18.57 13.13
CA TYR A 861 -10.83 17.28 13.00
C TYR A 861 -11.66 16.04 13.38
N LEU A 862 -12.71 15.77 12.60
CA LEU A 862 -13.52 14.56 12.80
C LEU A 862 -12.73 13.31 12.41
N LYS A 863 -12.65 12.34 13.32
CA LYS A 863 -12.03 11.02 13.11
C LYS A 863 -13.08 10.03 12.62
N GLY A 864 -13.42 10.14 11.35
CA GLY A 864 -14.40 9.27 10.72
C GLY A 864 -14.56 9.53 9.23
N HIS A 865 -15.48 8.82 8.61
CA HIS A 865 -15.88 9.02 7.22
C HIS A 865 -17.39 8.81 7.09
N PHE A 866 -18.00 9.45 6.10
CA PHE A 866 -19.39 9.20 5.75
C PHE A 866 -19.56 7.80 5.14
N SER A 867 -20.76 7.23 5.23
CA SER A 867 -21.11 5.93 4.63
C SER A 867 -21.10 5.96 3.09
N ASP A 868 -21.39 7.13 2.52
CA ASP A 868 -21.29 7.46 1.09
C ASP A 868 -21.04 8.98 0.94
N ASN A 869 -20.41 9.39 -0.15
CA ASN A 869 -20.14 10.80 -0.44
C ASN A 869 -19.83 11.05 -1.93
N GLY A 870 -20.05 12.28 -2.41
CA GLY A 870 -19.91 12.62 -3.84
C GLY A 870 -20.97 11.98 -4.75
N PHE A 871 -22.07 11.48 -4.18
CA PHE A 871 -23.17 10.82 -4.88
C PHE A 871 -24.22 11.81 -5.39
N PHE A 872 -25.21 11.31 -6.12
CA PHE A 872 -26.33 12.11 -6.62
C PHE A 872 -27.55 11.93 -5.70
N VAL A 873 -28.26 13.02 -5.41
CA VAL A 873 -29.48 12.99 -4.59
C VAL A 873 -30.71 13.05 -5.47
N TYR A 874 -31.51 11.98 -5.43
CA TYR A 874 -32.69 11.78 -6.27
C TYR A 874 -34.02 12.01 -5.54
N GLN A 875 -33.99 12.36 -4.25
CA GLN A 875 -35.17 12.48 -3.40
C GLN A 875 -35.06 13.74 -2.51
N PRO A 876 -36.19 14.35 -2.12
CA PRO A 876 -36.18 15.56 -1.31
C PRO A 876 -35.73 15.32 0.14
N SER A 877 -35.75 14.06 0.62
CA SER A 877 -35.23 13.67 1.93
C SER A 877 -34.46 12.36 1.80
N PHE A 878 -33.33 12.26 2.49
CA PHE A 878 -32.46 11.09 2.47
C PHE A 878 -31.62 11.00 3.75
N ASN A 879 -30.93 9.87 3.92
CA ASN A 879 -30.08 9.61 5.07
C ASN A 879 -28.65 9.32 4.63
N VAL A 880 -27.68 9.80 5.41
CA VAL A 880 -26.26 9.44 5.27
C VAL A 880 -25.71 9.06 6.63
N GLY A 881 -25.07 7.89 6.72
CA GLY A 881 -24.33 7.48 7.89
C GLY A 881 -23.02 8.25 8.05
N PHE A 882 -22.61 8.55 9.28
CA PHE A 882 -21.23 8.93 9.63
C PHE A 882 -20.64 7.87 10.56
N ILE A 883 -19.53 7.28 10.13
CA ILE A 883 -18.85 6.18 10.81
C ILE A 883 -17.62 6.74 11.52
N SER A 884 -17.55 6.56 12.83
CA SER A 884 -16.54 7.18 13.68
C SER A 884 -15.90 6.20 14.66
N GLU A 885 -14.61 6.39 14.92
CA GLU A 885 -13.90 5.67 15.98
C GLU A 885 -14.07 6.34 17.35
N VAL A 886 -14.48 7.61 17.34
CA VAL A 886 -14.69 8.42 18.53
C VAL A 886 -16.18 8.65 18.73
N ASN A 887 -16.63 8.56 19.97
CA ASN A 887 -18.01 8.92 20.31
C ASN A 887 -18.14 10.46 20.30
N TYR A 888 -18.91 10.98 19.35
CA TYR A 888 -19.32 12.37 19.25
C TYR A 888 -20.75 12.56 19.77
N THR A 889 -21.07 13.75 20.28
CA THR A 889 -22.47 14.10 20.54
C THR A 889 -23.20 14.41 19.23
N THR A 890 -24.51 14.16 19.19
CA THR A 890 -25.35 14.42 18.03
C THR A 890 -25.37 15.90 17.66
N GLU A 891 -25.38 16.79 18.65
CA GLU A 891 -25.35 18.25 18.48
C GLU A 891 -24.02 18.68 17.87
N PHE A 892 -22.89 18.11 18.34
CA PHE A 892 -21.58 18.43 17.79
C PHE A 892 -21.46 18.07 16.32
N LEU A 893 -21.97 16.90 15.91
CA LEU A 893 -21.98 16.51 14.50
C LEU A 893 -22.91 17.40 13.68
N HIS A 894 -24.10 17.70 14.20
CA HIS A 894 -25.06 18.59 13.54
C HIS A 894 -24.45 19.96 13.22
N ASP A 895 -23.72 20.56 14.18
CA ASP A 895 -23.20 21.92 14.05
C ASP A 895 -21.90 22.00 13.23
N ASN A 896 -21.19 20.88 13.05
CA ASN A 896 -19.89 20.86 12.40
C ASN A 896 -19.90 20.21 11.01
N ILE A 897 -21.00 19.62 10.56
CA ILE A 897 -21.13 19.06 9.21
C ILE A 897 -21.71 20.13 8.27
N PHE A 898 -21.09 20.28 7.10
CA PHE A 898 -21.64 21.09 6.03
C PHE A 898 -21.76 20.28 4.75
N ILE A 899 -22.67 20.70 3.87
CA ILE A 899 -23.03 20.00 2.64
C ILE A 899 -22.76 20.92 1.47
N TYR A 900 -22.02 20.41 0.49
CA TYR A 900 -21.70 21.06 -0.77
C TYR A 900 -22.33 20.29 -1.93
N SER A 901 -22.62 20.96 -3.04
CA SER A 901 -23.08 20.30 -4.25
C SER A 901 -22.64 21.05 -5.49
N PHE A 902 -22.72 20.38 -6.63
CA PHE A 902 -22.28 20.94 -7.91
C PHE A 902 -22.99 22.26 -8.27
N SER A 903 -24.28 22.37 -7.96
CA SER A 903 -25.08 23.57 -8.26
C SER A 903 -24.76 24.78 -7.36
N ASN A 904 -23.94 24.61 -6.32
CA ASN A 904 -23.54 25.71 -5.43
C ASN A 904 -22.31 26.47 -5.95
N ILE A 905 -21.64 25.99 -7.00
CA ILE A 905 -20.39 26.57 -7.51
C ILE A 905 -20.63 27.60 -8.62
N PHE A 906 -21.68 27.38 -9.43
CA PHE A 906 -22.08 28.20 -10.58
C PHE A 906 -23.50 28.72 -10.37
#